data_AF-A0A838EQA1-F1
#
_entry.id   AF-A0A838EQA1-F1
#
_cell.length_a   1.000
_cell.length_b   1.000
_cell.length_c   1.000
_cell.angle_alpha   90.00
_cell.angle_beta   90.00
_cell.angle_gamma   90.00
#
_symmetry.space_group_name_H-M   'P 1'
#
loop_
_entity.id
_entity.type
_entity.pdbx_description
1 polymer ?
#
loop_
_entity_poly.entity_id
_entity_poly.type
_entity_poly.pdbx_seq_one_letter_code
_entity_poly.pdbx_strand_id
1 'polypeptide(L)'
;MKGTMTRSLTTSIFYRLFLASICVAIIPGIVIALVGVSYIQSFNARSQAVQVSTDAVKLAATQLADLQHLNADLISLHAEIFVVKNDPGKQNTSIGAMERDLNGEITQLRTNFEQRLGTYQKNYLTTQSAPMQSVRNLLTGDSHFATITMTQQQAFNRIAQQEWQGYVQAMQQDLQALQSSSSSVDQGLLPSVTDAYTALEDDWKQIVNVTETLGDEVAKVSPTQTNGLLIITIIASLCILLVVGAIGYIVNLTIARPLRQLAFLTRRISMGDTRARAQARGYDEIALVARSVNAMVDSIVQLIQETQGQHESLQGWIDQLAGEVTRIGAGNLRVQARVTNTPLGVLAESFNYMVRELSGLVVRVKTSAYAVHRSTEFVFHIMAQIVKTSDVQLKHMNEAKIELQAMAKSSRQVAGRADMLSTAAQEEQQIIRRGRIAVKKATEAMQHMHKNMQETSGKVKKLDERSRDINEILHVLANIAQQTNFLAHEAVSQAAIVGDNGKGFSAVAADIQRLAERVKGQVRSIEEIVDTVREGVQQTSVAILVAEQKCAVGTLLMQNAGDALETIFASIEDQAKEIASIHQVATRQLQSFSVVEHMVQNISSSAQQVNEQARGATWNVEALARLVEALHNSVEVFELSEENARRASTMH
;
A
#
# COMPACT_ATOMS: atom_id res chain seq x y z
N MET A 1 29.97 40.58 65.56
CA MET A 1 29.04 39.46 65.84
C MET A 1 29.81 38.15 65.81
N LYS A 2 30.35 37.69 66.95
CA LYS A 2 31.26 36.52 67.07
C LYS A 2 30.88 35.68 68.32
N GLY A 3 29.58 35.49 68.56
CA GLY A 3 29.07 35.02 69.85
C GLY A 3 28.10 33.83 69.84
N THR A 4 27.83 33.18 68.71
CA THR A 4 26.74 32.18 68.64
C THR A 4 27.04 30.92 67.80
N MET A 5 28.30 30.48 67.69
CA MET A 5 28.65 29.20 67.04
C MET A 5 29.60 28.31 67.84
N THR A 6 29.40 28.20 69.16
CA THR A 6 30.14 27.23 70.00
C THR A 6 29.20 26.51 70.97
N ARG A 7 28.05 26.03 70.48
CA ARG A 7 27.10 25.24 71.28
C ARG A 7 26.62 23.94 70.63
N SER A 8 27.31 23.42 69.60
CA SER A 8 26.91 22.18 68.89
C SER A 8 27.88 20.99 69.01
N LEU A 9 28.95 21.08 69.81
CA LEU A 9 29.96 20.01 69.94
C LEU A 9 29.86 19.23 71.26
N THR A 10 28.64 19.00 71.75
CA THR A 10 28.34 18.01 72.81
C THR A 10 27.52 16.85 72.27
N THR A 11 27.64 16.58 70.97
CA THR A 11 27.02 15.43 70.31
C THR A 11 27.97 14.25 70.28
N SER A 12 27.38 13.07 70.40
CA SER A 12 28.10 11.81 70.47
C SER A 12 28.81 11.50 69.12
N ILE A 13 29.98 10.86 69.12
CA ILE A 13 30.69 10.32 67.96
C ILE A 13 29.74 9.49 67.11
N PHE A 14 28.91 8.64 67.72
CA PHE A 14 27.88 7.89 66.99
C PHE A 14 26.98 8.85 66.21
N TYR A 15 26.48 9.92 66.84
CA TYR A 15 25.64 10.90 66.15
C TYR A 15 26.37 11.63 65.02
N ARG A 16 27.66 11.94 65.17
CA ARG A 16 28.48 12.59 64.13
C ARG A 16 28.79 11.65 62.95
N LEU A 17 29.11 10.38 63.24
CA LEU A 17 29.33 9.35 62.22
C LEU A 17 28.03 8.91 61.55
N PHE A 18 26.93 8.90 62.29
CA PHE A 18 25.58 8.59 61.80
C PHE A 18 25.05 9.70 60.91
N LEU A 19 25.22 10.97 61.29
CA LEU A 19 24.94 12.11 60.39
C LEU A 19 25.85 12.07 59.15
N ALA A 20 27.15 11.78 59.32
CA ALA A 20 28.07 11.64 58.20
C ALA A 20 27.67 10.49 57.26
N SER A 21 27.28 9.32 57.78
CA SER A 21 26.88 8.17 56.98
C SER A 21 25.52 8.37 56.29
N ILE A 22 24.56 9.00 56.98
CA ILE A 22 23.28 9.43 56.39
C ILE A 22 23.54 10.41 55.25
N CYS A 23 24.38 11.43 55.44
CA CYS A 23 24.71 12.38 54.37
C CYS A 23 25.41 11.70 53.19
N VAL A 24 26.35 10.79 53.44
CA VAL A 24 27.08 10.07 52.38
C VAL A 24 26.21 9.04 51.64
N ALA A 25 25.18 8.48 52.28
CA ALA A 25 24.28 7.50 51.64
C ALA A 25 23.08 8.17 50.92
N ILE A 26 22.46 9.17 51.53
CA ILE A 26 21.22 9.77 51.03
C ILE A 26 21.50 10.75 49.88
N ILE A 27 22.56 11.56 49.96
CA ILE A 27 22.84 12.59 48.96
C ILE A 27 23.13 11.96 47.57
N PRO A 28 23.99 10.94 47.43
CA PRO A 28 24.18 10.28 46.13
C PRO A 28 22.92 9.56 45.64
N GLY A 29 22.14 8.94 46.53
CA GLY A 29 20.89 8.26 46.16
C GLY A 29 19.85 9.19 45.56
N ILE A 30 19.65 10.37 46.17
CA ILE A 30 18.73 11.40 45.65
C ILE A 30 19.23 11.96 44.30
N VAL A 31 20.54 12.19 44.17
CA VAL A 31 21.14 12.70 42.93
C VAL A 31 21.01 11.69 41.78
N ILE A 32 21.30 10.41 42.02
CA ILE A 32 21.15 9.35 41.01
C ILE A 32 19.68 9.18 40.61
N ALA A 33 18.75 9.22 41.57
CA ALA A 33 17.32 9.14 41.28
C ALA A 33 16.83 10.33 40.43
N LEU A 34 17.24 11.56 40.76
CA LEU A 34 16.87 12.76 39.99
C LEU A 34 17.46 12.74 38.57
N VAL A 35 18.73 12.37 38.42
CA VAL A 35 19.39 12.25 37.11
C VAL A 35 18.78 11.11 36.29
N GLY A 36 18.47 9.97 36.92
CA GLY A 36 17.85 8.82 36.27
C GLY A 36 16.43 9.11 35.78
N VAL A 37 15.61 9.77 36.60
CA VAL A 37 14.27 10.21 36.20
C VAL A 37 14.35 11.23 35.05
N SER A 38 15.29 12.18 35.11
CA SER A 38 15.50 13.14 34.03
C SER A 38 15.96 12.49 32.73
N TYR A 39 16.80 11.45 32.80
CA TYR A 39 17.26 10.69 31.64
C TYR A 39 16.12 9.91 30.97
N ILE A 40 15.31 9.20 31.76
CA ILE A 40 14.16 8.43 31.27
C ILE A 40 13.12 9.36 30.64
N GLN A 41 12.82 10.48 31.27
CA GLN A 41 11.89 11.49 30.72
C GLN A 41 12.41 12.07 29.40
N SER A 42 13.69 12.40 29.30
CA SER A 42 14.29 12.89 28.06
C SER A 42 14.30 11.84 26.95
N PHE A 43 14.55 10.56 27.27
CA PHE A 43 14.56 9.48 26.30
C PHE A 43 13.15 9.20 25.75
N ASN A 44 12.15 9.14 26.62
CA ASN A 44 10.75 8.92 26.22
C ASN A 44 10.22 10.07 25.36
N ALA A 45 10.52 11.33 25.72
CA ALA A 45 10.14 12.49 24.93
C ALA A 45 10.73 12.45 23.50
N ARG A 46 11.99 11.98 23.35
CA ARG A 46 12.64 11.81 22.04
C ARG A 46 12.01 10.72 21.21
N SER A 47 11.81 9.53 21.79
CA SER A 47 11.18 8.41 21.10
C SER A 47 9.80 8.81 20.56
N GLN A 48 9.00 9.48 21.40
CA GLN A 48 7.70 9.99 21.01
C GLN A 48 7.77 11.06 19.92
N ALA A 49 8.73 11.98 19.98
CA ALA A 49 8.89 13.02 18.96
C ALA A 49 9.27 12.45 17.59
N VAL A 50 10.22 11.51 17.53
CA VAL A 50 10.64 10.84 16.29
C VAL A 50 9.47 10.04 15.69
N GLN A 51 8.72 9.33 16.53
CA GLN A 51 7.57 8.56 16.07
C GLN A 51 6.49 9.48 15.49
N VAL A 52 6.09 10.53 16.23
CA VAL A 52 5.05 11.46 15.80
C VAL A 52 5.49 12.25 14.55
N SER A 53 6.76 12.67 14.44
CA SER A 53 7.25 13.34 13.23
C SER A 53 7.27 12.41 12.02
N THR A 54 7.65 11.15 12.20
CA THR A 54 7.64 10.14 11.12
C THR A 54 6.21 9.84 10.66
N ASP A 55 5.26 9.72 11.59
CA ASP A 55 3.85 9.49 11.27
C ASP A 55 3.24 10.71 10.57
N ALA A 56 3.63 11.93 10.96
CA ALA A 56 3.24 13.17 10.29
C ALA A 56 3.71 13.20 8.82
N VAL A 57 4.97 12.83 8.54
CA VAL A 57 5.52 12.75 7.18
C VAL A 57 4.71 11.76 6.34
N LYS A 58 4.48 10.55 6.87
CA LYS A 58 3.71 9.52 6.18
C LYS A 58 2.30 9.97 5.84
N LEU A 59 1.58 10.58 6.79
CA LEU A 59 0.22 11.04 6.53
C LEU A 59 0.20 12.18 5.49
N ALA A 60 1.10 13.16 5.61
CA ALA A 60 1.21 14.27 4.66
C ALA A 60 1.50 13.77 3.23
N ALA A 61 2.47 12.85 3.08
CA ALA A 61 2.83 12.26 1.79
C ALA A 61 1.69 11.42 1.19
N THR A 62 1.00 10.62 2.00
CA THR A 62 -0.15 9.83 1.54
C THR A 62 -1.28 10.74 1.06
N GLN A 63 -1.52 11.85 1.75
CA GLN A 63 -2.55 12.80 1.37
C GLN A 63 -2.20 13.61 0.11
N LEU A 64 -0.91 13.85 -0.16
CA LEU A 64 -0.46 14.41 -1.44
C LEU A 64 -0.77 13.45 -2.59
N ALA A 65 -0.51 12.15 -2.39
CA ALA A 65 -0.81 11.12 -3.39
C ALA A 65 -2.32 11.03 -3.66
N ASP A 66 -3.17 11.10 -2.62
CA ASP A 66 -4.63 11.11 -2.79
C ASP A 66 -5.11 12.29 -3.67
N LEU A 67 -4.52 13.49 -3.49
CA LEU A 67 -4.81 14.67 -4.32
C LEU A 67 -4.41 14.47 -5.78
N GLN A 68 -3.21 13.93 -6.01
CA GLN A 68 -2.70 13.67 -7.36
C GLN A 68 -3.55 12.62 -8.09
N HIS A 69 -4.00 11.58 -7.37
CA HIS A 69 -4.92 10.58 -7.90
C HIS A 69 -6.25 11.19 -8.31
N LEU A 70 -6.89 11.98 -7.42
CA LEU A 70 -8.17 12.62 -7.71
C LEU A 70 -8.10 13.49 -8.98
N ASN A 71 -7.03 14.27 -9.14
CA ASN A 71 -6.86 15.12 -10.32
C ASN A 71 -6.58 14.30 -11.59
N ALA A 72 -5.81 13.21 -11.49
CA ALA A 72 -5.55 12.31 -12.62
C ALA A 72 -6.83 11.62 -13.11
N ASP A 73 -7.69 11.17 -12.19
CA ASP A 73 -8.96 10.54 -12.53
C ASP A 73 -9.92 11.53 -13.20
N LEU A 74 -9.92 12.80 -12.74
CA LEU A 74 -10.69 13.88 -13.40
C LEU A 74 -10.22 14.15 -14.84
N ILE A 75 -8.90 14.23 -15.05
CA ILE A 75 -8.30 14.40 -16.39
C ILE A 75 -8.71 13.24 -17.29
N SER A 76 -8.64 12.01 -16.79
CA SER A 76 -8.98 10.82 -17.56
C SER A 76 -10.45 10.82 -17.98
N LEU A 77 -11.36 11.19 -17.08
CA LEU A 77 -12.78 11.32 -17.41
C LEU A 77 -13.02 12.38 -18.48
N HIS A 78 -12.37 13.54 -18.34
CA HIS A 78 -12.52 14.63 -19.28
C HIS A 78 -12.08 14.21 -20.70
N ALA A 79 -10.96 13.48 -20.81
CA ALA A 79 -10.49 12.90 -22.06
C ALA A 79 -11.46 11.85 -22.64
N GLU A 80 -12.03 11.00 -21.79
CA GLU A 80 -12.95 9.94 -22.21
C GLU A 80 -14.32 10.49 -22.68
N ILE A 81 -14.89 11.47 -21.96
CA ILE A 81 -16.13 12.16 -22.36
C ILE A 81 -15.94 12.92 -23.68
N PHE A 82 -14.78 13.55 -23.90
CA PHE A 82 -14.46 14.20 -25.17
C PHE A 82 -14.46 13.22 -26.34
N VAL A 83 -13.84 12.05 -26.18
CA VAL A 83 -13.82 10.99 -27.20
C VAL A 83 -15.23 10.49 -27.50
N VAL A 84 -16.05 10.25 -26.47
CA VAL A 84 -17.41 9.72 -26.66
C VAL A 84 -18.35 10.75 -27.29
N LYS A 85 -18.29 12.03 -26.92
CA LYS A 85 -19.15 13.08 -27.52
C LYS A 85 -18.84 13.36 -28.99
N ASN A 86 -17.62 13.10 -29.44
CA ASN A 86 -17.20 13.27 -30.84
C ASN A 86 -17.36 11.99 -31.70
N ASP A 87 -17.87 10.90 -31.12
CA ASP A 87 -18.14 9.64 -31.82
C ASP A 87 -19.65 9.45 -32.04
N PRO A 88 -20.18 9.63 -33.27
CA PRO A 88 -21.62 9.60 -33.55
C PRO A 88 -22.28 8.22 -33.36
N GLY A 89 -21.52 7.16 -33.03
CA GLY A 89 -22.01 5.79 -32.83
C GLY A 89 -22.25 5.35 -31.38
N LYS A 90 -21.78 6.10 -30.36
CA LYS A 90 -21.85 5.67 -28.96
C LYS A 90 -22.94 6.40 -28.18
N GLN A 91 -23.98 5.66 -27.80
CA GLN A 91 -25.12 6.18 -27.02
C GLN A 91 -24.71 6.72 -25.64
N ASN A 92 -25.43 7.76 -25.18
CA ASN A 92 -25.36 8.43 -23.86
C ASN A 92 -25.29 7.51 -22.61
N THR A 93 -25.64 6.23 -22.74
CA THR A 93 -25.75 5.27 -21.63
C THR A 93 -24.41 4.86 -21.03
N SER A 94 -23.32 4.89 -21.80
CA SER A 94 -21.95 4.58 -21.32
C SER A 94 -21.33 5.73 -20.53
N ILE A 95 -21.57 6.98 -20.95
CA ILE A 95 -21.11 8.19 -20.25
C ILE A 95 -21.72 8.24 -18.85
N GLY A 96 -23.04 8.03 -18.72
CA GLY A 96 -23.72 8.05 -17.43
C GLY A 96 -23.36 6.91 -16.47
N ALA A 97 -22.76 5.82 -16.96
CA ALA A 97 -22.21 4.76 -16.10
C ALA A 97 -20.81 5.14 -15.60
N MET A 98 -19.95 5.64 -16.49
CA MET A 98 -18.60 6.13 -16.16
C MET A 98 -18.65 7.31 -15.18
N GLU A 99 -19.54 8.27 -15.44
CA GLU A 99 -19.78 9.41 -14.54
C GLU A 99 -20.25 8.95 -13.16
N ARG A 100 -21.09 7.91 -13.06
CA ARG A 100 -21.58 7.43 -11.76
C ARG A 100 -20.51 6.73 -10.94
N ASP A 101 -19.70 5.89 -11.57
CA ASP A 101 -18.64 5.14 -10.89
C ASP A 101 -17.56 6.10 -10.38
N LEU A 102 -17.11 7.02 -11.25
CA LEU A 102 -16.14 8.05 -10.88
C LEU A 102 -16.69 9.02 -9.83
N ASN A 103 -17.96 9.44 -9.92
CA ASN A 103 -18.53 10.33 -8.91
C ASN A 103 -18.60 9.63 -7.54
N GLY A 104 -18.72 8.30 -7.53
CA GLY A 104 -18.51 7.46 -6.35
C GLY A 104 -17.08 7.52 -5.81
N GLU A 105 -16.08 7.30 -6.68
CA GLU A 105 -14.65 7.36 -6.31
C GLU A 105 -14.21 8.76 -5.86
N ILE A 106 -14.57 9.81 -6.59
CA ILE A 106 -14.35 11.23 -6.23
C ILE A 106 -14.98 11.53 -4.87
N THR A 107 -16.20 11.08 -4.62
CA THR A 107 -16.87 11.29 -3.33
C THR A 107 -16.13 10.58 -2.20
N GLN A 108 -15.62 9.37 -2.44
CA GLN A 108 -14.85 8.61 -1.47
C GLN A 108 -13.48 9.25 -1.20
N LEU A 109 -12.74 9.63 -2.25
CA LEU A 109 -11.46 10.34 -2.15
C LEU A 109 -11.60 11.69 -1.45
N ARG A 110 -12.66 12.46 -1.77
CA ARG A 110 -13.01 13.71 -1.06
C ARG A 110 -13.23 13.46 0.43
N THR A 111 -14.03 12.46 0.78
CA THR A 111 -14.32 12.11 2.17
C THR A 111 -13.05 11.69 2.92
N ASN A 112 -12.21 10.87 2.27
CA ASN A 112 -10.92 10.45 2.80
C ASN A 112 -9.99 11.65 3.01
N PHE A 113 -9.93 12.57 2.05
CA PHE A 113 -9.12 13.78 2.14
C PHE A 113 -9.58 14.66 3.31
N GLU A 114 -10.87 14.93 3.45
CA GLU A 114 -11.41 15.73 4.55
C GLU A 114 -11.15 15.09 5.92
N GLN A 115 -11.34 13.78 6.03
CA GLN A 115 -11.04 13.04 7.27
C GLN A 115 -9.55 13.09 7.62
N ARG A 116 -8.67 12.90 6.63
CA ARG A 116 -7.21 12.94 6.82
C ARG A 116 -6.73 14.36 7.10
N LEU A 117 -7.32 15.37 6.48
CA LEU A 117 -7.06 16.79 6.74
C LEU A 117 -7.39 17.14 8.20
N GLY A 118 -8.55 16.70 8.70
CA GLY A 118 -8.92 16.86 10.11
C GLY A 118 -8.02 16.07 11.06
N THR A 119 -7.60 14.86 10.66
CA THR A 119 -6.64 14.05 11.43
C THR A 119 -5.28 14.76 11.51
N TYR A 120 -4.83 15.35 10.40
CA TYR A 120 -3.59 16.12 10.34
C TYR A 120 -3.64 17.34 11.24
N GLN A 121 -4.74 18.09 11.19
CA GLN A 121 -4.96 19.23 12.09
C GLN A 121 -4.87 18.82 13.57
N LYS A 122 -5.56 17.74 13.93
CA LYS A 122 -5.67 17.29 15.33
C LYS A 122 -4.36 16.76 15.88
N ASN A 123 -3.57 16.07 15.05
CA ASN A 123 -2.43 15.28 15.52
C ASN A 123 -1.07 15.88 15.14
N TYR A 124 -0.94 16.58 14.01
CA TYR A 124 0.36 16.89 13.40
C TYR A 124 0.62 18.38 13.13
N LEU A 125 -0.34 19.27 13.41
CA LEU A 125 -0.06 20.72 13.44
C LEU A 125 0.85 21.07 14.61
N THR A 126 2.09 21.45 14.32
CA THR A 126 3.12 21.72 15.32
C THR A 126 2.76 22.81 16.32
N THR A 127 1.96 23.80 15.92
CA THR A 127 1.46 24.93 16.73
C THR A 127 0.39 24.55 17.75
N GLN A 128 -0.51 23.61 17.43
CA GLN A 128 -1.77 23.40 18.18
C GLN A 128 -1.95 21.96 18.66
N SER A 129 -1.36 20.97 18.00
CA SER A 129 -1.63 19.57 18.32
C SER A 129 -0.92 19.12 19.61
N ALA A 130 -1.64 18.39 20.46
CA ALA A 130 -1.07 17.79 21.66
C ALA A 130 0.01 16.73 21.35
N PRO A 131 -0.14 15.87 20.31
CA PRO A 131 0.91 14.91 19.98
C PRO A 131 2.24 15.54 19.54
N MET A 132 2.22 16.74 18.94
CA MET A 132 3.44 17.46 18.56
C MET A 132 4.10 18.22 19.72
N GLN A 133 3.60 18.11 20.96
CA GLN A 133 4.18 18.79 22.10
C GLN A 133 5.63 18.36 22.36
N SER A 134 5.95 17.07 22.18
CA SER A 134 7.32 16.55 22.33
C SER A 134 8.28 17.14 21.29
N VAL A 135 7.84 17.23 20.03
CA VAL A 135 8.58 17.88 18.93
C VAL A 135 8.84 19.35 19.24
N ARG A 136 7.80 20.08 19.70
CA ARG A 136 7.91 21.49 20.07
C ARG A 136 8.90 21.71 21.20
N ASN A 137 8.84 20.90 22.24
CA ASN A 137 9.75 20.98 23.39
C ASN A 137 11.20 20.60 23.07
N LEU A 138 11.43 19.77 22.04
CA LEU A 138 12.79 19.44 21.60
C LEU A 138 13.42 20.57 20.77
N LEU A 139 12.61 21.27 19.99
CA LEU A 139 13.06 22.31 19.07
C LEU A 139 12.87 23.75 19.60
N THR A 140 12.37 23.89 20.83
CA THR A 140 12.31 25.19 21.54
C THR A 140 13.70 25.78 21.73
N GLY A 141 14.00 26.83 20.97
CA GLY A 141 15.29 27.53 20.99
C GLY A 141 15.86 27.81 19.60
N ASP A 142 15.38 27.11 18.56
CA ASP A 142 15.78 27.35 17.18
C ASP A 142 14.87 28.38 16.49
N SER A 143 15.43 29.52 16.08
CA SER A 143 14.70 30.53 15.30
C SER A 143 14.18 30.00 13.96
N HIS A 144 14.83 28.98 13.40
CA HIS A 144 14.41 28.30 12.19
C HIS A 144 13.12 27.49 12.42
N PHE A 145 13.00 26.84 13.59
CA PHE A 145 11.82 26.07 13.96
C PHE A 145 10.56 26.94 14.06
N ALA A 146 10.65 28.14 14.64
CA ALA A 146 9.53 29.07 14.71
C ALA A 146 9.03 29.46 13.30
N THR A 147 9.96 29.68 12.37
CA THR A 147 9.64 30.01 10.98
C THR A 147 8.96 28.82 10.29
N ILE A 148 9.54 27.62 10.39
CA ILE A 148 8.99 26.38 9.79
C ILE A 148 7.57 26.09 10.31
N THR A 149 7.37 26.23 11.62
CA THR A 149 6.08 25.99 12.30
C THR A 149 5.01 26.99 11.84
N MET A 150 5.38 28.26 11.67
CA MET A 150 4.46 29.27 11.11
C MET A 150 4.13 29.00 9.64
N THR A 151 5.12 28.60 8.83
CA THR A 151 4.92 28.22 7.43
C THR A 151 3.94 27.04 7.32
N GLN A 152 4.11 25.99 8.13
CA GLN A 152 3.18 24.86 8.17
C GLN A 152 1.75 25.30 8.47
N GLN A 153 1.58 26.16 9.49
CA GLN A 153 0.27 26.63 9.92
C GLN A 153 -0.41 27.49 8.87
N GLN A 154 0.35 28.36 8.18
CA GLN A 154 -0.18 29.23 7.14
C GLN A 154 -0.63 28.43 5.91
N ALA A 155 0.21 27.52 5.41
CA ALA A 155 -0.15 26.64 4.29
C ALA A 155 -1.38 25.80 4.65
N PHE A 156 -1.41 25.18 5.83
CA PHE A 156 -2.57 24.40 6.28
C PHE A 156 -3.85 25.24 6.33
N ASN A 157 -3.77 26.48 6.82
CA ASN A 157 -4.95 27.35 6.88
C ASN A 157 -5.46 27.74 5.50
N ARG A 158 -4.57 28.05 4.54
CA ARG A 158 -4.96 28.35 3.15
C ARG A 158 -5.67 27.16 2.51
N ILE A 159 -5.09 25.98 2.66
CA ILE A 159 -5.66 24.71 2.18
C ILE A 159 -7.04 24.46 2.78
N ALA A 160 -7.13 24.43 4.11
CA ALA A 160 -8.33 24.00 4.81
C ALA A 160 -9.49 25.00 4.70
N GLN A 161 -9.20 26.31 4.58
CA GLN A 161 -10.23 27.35 4.58
C GLN A 161 -10.60 27.86 3.19
N GLN A 162 -9.70 27.78 2.21
CA GLN A 162 -9.90 28.40 0.90
C GLN A 162 -9.71 27.42 -0.24
N GLU A 163 -8.52 26.83 -0.38
CA GLU A 163 -8.13 26.11 -1.60
C GLU A 163 -8.90 24.81 -1.78
N TRP A 164 -9.13 24.04 -0.71
CA TRP A 164 -9.90 22.79 -0.79
C TRP A 164 -11.34 23.03 -1.24
N GLN A 165 -12.01 24.03 -0.63
CA GLN A 165 -13.38 24.39 -1.00
C GLN A 165 -13.45 24.96 -2.43
N GLY A 166 -12.47 25.78 -2.81
CA GLY A 166 -12.36 26.31 -4.17
C GLY A 166 -12.17 25.20 -5.22
N TYR A 167 -11.31 24.23 -4.95
CA TYR A 167 -11.07 23.09 -5.82
C TYR A 167 -12.31 22.18 -5.96
N VAL A 168 -12.96 21.84 -4.84
CA VAL A 168 -14.20 21.05 -4.86
C VAL A 168 -15.31 21.77 -5.65
N GLN A 169 -15.45 23.09 -5.48
CA GLN A 169 -16.42 23.88 -6.25
C GLN A 169 -16.10 23.93 -7.74
N ALA A 170 -14.84 24.16 -8.11
CA ALA A 170 -14.40 24.18 -9.51
C ALA A 170 -14.62 22.82 -10.18
N MET A 171 -14.26 21.73 -9.50
CA MET A 171 -14.49 20.36 -9.94
C MET A 171 -15.98 20.08 -10.18
N GLN A 172 -16.84 20.52 -9.27
CA GLN A 172 -18.29 20.32 -9.38
C GLN A 172 -18.90 21.14 -10.52
N GLN A 173 -18.38 22.34 -10.80
CA GLN A 173 -18.76 23.13 -11.97
C GLN A 173 -18.32 22.48 -13.28
N ASP A 174 -17.12 21.88 -13.34
CA ASP A 174 -16.62 21.14 -14.52
C ASP A 174 -17.47 19.90 -14.81
N LEU A 175 -17.79 19.10 -13.79
CA LEU A 175 -18.72 17.97 -13.90
C LEU A 175 -20.11 18.41 -14.40
N GLN A 176 -20.66 19.52 -13.90
CA GLN A 176 -21.94 20.06 -14.39
C GLN A 176 -21.87 20.59 -15.82
N ALA A 177 -20.74 21.19 -16.21
CA ALA A 177 -20.51 21.64 -17.58
C ALA A 177 -20.42 20.45 -18.55
N LEU A 178 -19.75 19.37 -18.15
CA LEU A 178 -19.68 18.13 -18.91
C LEU A 178 -21.06 17.48 -19.11
N GLN A 179 -21.95 17.58 -18.13
CA GLN A 179 -23.34 17.07 -18.23
C GLN A 179 -24.27 17.95 -19.08
N SER A 180 -24.03 19.27 -19.13
CA SER A 180 -24.94 20.23 -19.78
C SER A 180 -24.52 20.66 -21.20
N SER A 181 -23.24 20.58 -21.57
CA SER A 181 -22.75 21.13 -22.84
C SER A 181 -22.85 20.15 -24.02
N SER A 182 -23.54 20.56 -25.08
CA SER A 182 -23.76 19.79 -26.32
C SER A 182 -22.86 20.17 -27.50
N SER A 183 -21.91 21.12 -27.38
CA SER A 183 -21.19 21.55 -28.62
C SER A 183 -19.82 22.25 -28.52
N SER A 184 -19.21 22.51 -27.37
CA SER A 184 -17.85 23.11 -27.37
C SER A 184 -17.08 22.91 -26.06
N VAL A 185 -16.84 21.66 -25.66
CA VAL A 185 -15.84 21.39 -24.62
C VAL A 185 -14.48 21.45 -25.31
N ASP A 186 -13.77 22.55 -25.10
CA ASP A 186 -12.35 22.68 -25.45
C ASP A 186 -11.58 21.49 -24.85
N GLN A 187 -10.50 21.06 -25.51
CA GLN A 187 -9.84 19.75 -25.32
C GLN A 187 -9.26 19.41 -23.92
N GLY A 188 -9.58 20.15 -22.85
CA GLY A 188 -9.05 19.88 -21.51
C GLY A 188 -9.88 20.45 -20.37
N LEU A 189 -9.50 20.05 -19.15
CA LEU A 189 -10.06 20.59 -17.90
C LEU A 189 -10.21 22.11 -17.96
N LEU A 190 -11.32 22.61 -17.43
CA LEU A 190 -11.50 24.05 -17.22
C LEU A 190 -10.24 24.63 -16.53
N PRO A 191 -9.64 25.72 -17.07
CA PRO A 191 -8.44 26.33 -16.47
C PRO A 191 -8.59 26.60 -14.97
N SER A 192 -9.80 26.98 -14.54
CA SER A 192 -10.13 27.19 -13.12
C SER A 192 -9.95 25.96 -12.23
N VAL A 193 -10.19 24.75 -12.74
CA VAL A 193 -9.97 23.50 -11.98
C VAL A 193 -8.49 23.22 -11.85
N THR A 194 -7.75 23.37 -12.95
CA THR A 194 -6.29 23.18 -12.99
C THR A 194 -5.57 24.19 -12.10
N ASP A 195 -5.99 25.46 -12.12
CA ASP A 195 -5.43 26.52 -11.27
C ASP A 195 -5.73 26.27 -9.79
N ALA A 196 -6.95 25.84 -9.45
CA ALA A 196 -7.31 25.49 -8.08
C ALA A 196 -6.56 24.25 -7.56
N TYR A 197 -6.38 23.24 -8.42
CA TYR A 197 -5.59 22.05 -8.09
C TYR A 197 -4.11 22.39 -7.88
N THR A 198 -3.50 23.16 -8.78
CA THR A 198 -2.07 23.49 -8.70
C THR A 198 -1.74 24.31 -7.46
N ALA A 199 -2.58 25.29 -7.12
CA ALA A 199 -2.45 26.04 -5.86
C ALA A 199 -2.48 25.11 -4.63
N LEU A 200 -3.48 24.21 -4.58
CA LEU A 200 -3.65 23.24 -3.51
C LEU A 200 -2.46 22.26 -3.42
N GLU A 201 -1.97 21.78 -4.56
CA GLU A 201 -0.84 20.84 -4.63
C GLU A 201 0.46 21.50 -4.15
N ASP A 202 0.73 22.75 -4.55
CA ASP A 202 1.93 23.48 -4.17
C ASP A 202 1.97 23.77 -2.66
N ASP A 203 0.85 24.22 -2.09
CA ASP A 203 0.75 24.46 -0.64
C ASP A 203 0.81 23.14 0.15
N TRP A 204 0.26 22.03 -0.36
CA TRP A 204 0.38 20.74 0.30
C TRP A 204 1.80 20.16 0.20
N LYS A 205 2.51 20.35 -0.92
CA LYS A 205 3.95 20.08 -1.04
C LYS A 205 4.75 20.88 -0.04
N GLN A 206 4.38 22.14 0.21
CA GLN A 206 5.00 22.94 1.26
C GLN A 206 4.83 22.30 2.64
N ILE A 207 3.65 21.76 2.96
CA ILE A 207 3.40 21.00 4.20
C ILE A 207 4.28 19.74 4.27
N VAL A 208 4.37 18.95 3.19
CA VAL A 208 5.23 17.75 3.15
C VAL A 208 6.68 18.12 3.42
N ASN A 209 7.23 19.09 2.69
CA ASN A 209 8.62 19.53 2.83
C ASN A 209 8.92 20.07 4.24
N VAL A 210 8.00 20.83 4.82
CA VAL A 210 8.10 21.28 6.21
C VAL A 210 8.12 20.09 7.18
N THR A 211 7.26 19.11 6.97
CA THR A 211 7.15 17.93 7.85
C THR A 211 8.38 17.03 7.74
N GLU A 212 8.97 16.90 6.55
CA GLU A 212 10.24 16.20 6.33
C GLU A 212 11.40 16.93 7.00
N THR A 213 11.50 18.25 6.81
CA THR A 213 12.51 19.09 7.48
C THR A 213 12.39 18.97 9.01
N LEU A 214 11.17 18.95 9.54
CA LEU A 214 10.91 18.73 10.96
C LEU A 214 11.38 17.34 11.41
N GLY A 215 11.10 16.29 10.64
CA GLY A 215 11.57 14.94 10.92
C GLY A 215 13.10 14.85 10.97
N ASP A 216 13.78 15.47 10.01
CA ASP A 216 15.22 15.52 9.93
C ASP A 216 15.85 16.29 11.10
N GLU A 217 15.28 17.45 11.48
CA GLU A 217 15.78 18.21 12.61
C GLU A 217 15.55 17.48 13.95
N VAL A 218 14.41 16.81 14.12
CA VAL A 218 14.17 15.96 15.30
C VAL A 218 15.20 14.80 15.36
N ALA A 219 15.61 14.25 14.22
CA ALA A 219 16.65 13.22 14.16
C ALA A 219 18.07 13.77 14.46
N LYS A 220 18.38 15.00 14.03
CA LYS A 220 19.70 15.65 14.18
C LYS A 220 19.99 16.21 15.56
N VAL A 221 18.99 16.45 16.42
CA VAL A 221 19.18 16.91 17.82
C VAL A 221 19.99 15.92 18.71
N SER A 222 20.43 14.79 18.15
CA SER A 222 21.20 13.71 18.79
C SER A 222 22.49 14.10 19.58
N PRO A 223 23.33 15.09 19.24
CA PRO A 223 24.58 15.33 19.98
C PRO A 223 24.60 16.52 20.97
N THR A 224 23.69 17.48 20.90
CA THR A 224 23.86 18.76 21.63
C THR A 224 23.25 18.76 23.03
N GLN A 225 22.20 17.97 23.28
CA GLN A 225 21.62 17.83 24.63
C GLN A 225 22.32 16.78 25.51
N THR A 226 23.10 15.85 24.94
CA THR A 226 23.90 14.89 25.74
C THR A 226 25.06 15.59 26.45
N ASN A 227 25.63 16.65 25.87
CA ASN A 227 26.67 17.45 26.52
C ASN A 227 26.17 18.15 27.79
N GLY A 228 24.94 18.68 27.79
CA GLY A 228 24.35 19.30 28.99
C GLY A 228 24.14 18.29 30.13
N LEU A 229 23.67 17.08 29.80
CA LEU A 229 23.47 16.01 30.78
C LEU A 229 24.80 15.46 31.30
N LEU A 230 25.82 15.34 30.44
CA LEU A 230 27.19 14.96 30.82
C LEU A 230 27.84 16.00 31.74
N ILE A 231 27.62 17.29 31.52
CA ILE A 231 28.13 18.35 32.39
C ILE A 231 27.45 18.27 33.78
N ILE A 232 26.13 18.04 33.82
CA ILE A 232 25.40 17.88 35.10
C ILE A 232 25.89 16.63 35.86
N THR A 233 26.14 15.50 35.19
CA THR A 233 26.66 14.30 35.85
C THR A 233 28.10 14.47 36.34
N ILE A 234 28.94 15.21 35.61
CA ILE A 234 30.31 15.56 36.04
C ILE A 234 30.26 16.50 37.25
N ILE A 235 29.43 17.55 37.24
CA ILE A 235 29.27 18.48 38.37
C ILE A 235 28.72 17.76 39.60
N ALA A 236 27.70 16.92 39.42
CA ALA A 236 27.12 16.11 40.49
C ALA A 236 28.18 15.17 41.12
N SER A 237 29.00 14.52 40.29
CA SER A 237 30.10 13.67 40.75
C SER A 237 31.16 14.46 41.51
N LEU A 238 31.51 15.67 41.04
CA LEU A 238 32.47 16.56 41.69
C LEU A 238 31.95 17.10 43.03
N CYS A 239 30.66 17.45 43.11
CA CYS A 239 30.00 17.89 44.34
C CYS A 239 29.94 16.77 45.39
N ILE A 240 29.64 15.53 44.98
CA ILE A 240 29.70 14.37 45.88
C ILE A 240 31.12 14.20 46.42
N LEU A 241 32.15 14.34 45.57
CA LEU A 241 33.55 14.21 45.97
C LEU A 241 33.98 15.32 46.95
N LEU A 242 33.52 16.56 46.75
CA LEU A 242 33.75 17.68 47.68
C LEU A 242 33.04 17.48 49.03
N VAL A 243 31.79 17.00 49.03
CA VAL A 243 31.03 16.73 50.26
C VAL A 243 31.67 15.59 51.06
N VAL A 244 32.08 14.51 50.38
CA VAL A 244 32.82 13.40 50.99
C VAL A 244 34.17 13.89 51.56
N GLY A 245 34.89 14.74 50.82
CA GLY A 245 36.14 15.35 51.28
C GLY A 245 35.97 16.28 52.50
N ALA A 246 34.93 17.12 52.50
CA ALA A 246 34.62 18.03 53.62
C ALA A 246 34.18 17.27 54.88
N ILE A 247 33.36 16.22 54.73
CA ILE A 247 32.98 15.32 55.83
C ILE A 247 34.22 14.60 56.37
N GLY A 248 35.09 14.08 55.49
CA GLY A 248 36.36 13.47 55.87
C GLY A 248 37.27 14.43 56.62
N TYR A 249 37.32 15.71 56.22
CA TYR A 249 38.10 16.74 56.90
C TYR A 249 37.54 17.08 58.31
N ILE A 250 36.22 17.16 58.46
CA ILE A 250 35.56 17.39 59.76
C ILE A 250 35.77 16.19 60.70
N VAL A 251 35.62 14.96 60.20
CA VAL A 251 35.94 13.73 60.96
C VAL A 251 37.41 13.72 61.37
N ASN A 252 38.33 14.14 60.50
CA ASN A 252 39.75 14.21 60.82
C ASN A 252 40.04 15.21 61.96
N LEU A 253 39.41 16.38 61.96
CA LEU A 253 39.59 17.39 63.01
C LEU A 253 38.96 17.00 64.34
N THR A 254 37.77 16.40 64.30
CA THR A 254 36.95 16.14 65.49
C THR A 254 37.17 14.77 66.13
N ILE A 255 37.67 13.79 65.36
CA ILE A 255 37.84 12.40 65.79
C ILE A 255 39.31 11.98 65.62
N ALA A 256 39.86 12.08 64.41
CA ALA A 256 41.20 11.51 64.13
C ALA A 256 42.34 12.24 64.86
N ARG A 257 42.33 13.58 64.94
CA ARG A 257 43.36 14.35 65.68
C ARG A 257 43.36 14.04 67.19
N PRO A 258 42.23 14.10 67.92
CA PRO A 258 42.16 13.68 69.32
C PRO A 258 42.52 12.21 69.53
N LEU A 259 42.09 11.30 68.65
CA LEU A 259 42.51 9.89 68.70
C LEU A 259 44.01 9.71 68.46
N ARG A 260 44.64 10.51 67.61
CA ARG A 260 46.11 10.47 67.40
C ARG A 260 46.86 10.91 68.65
N GLN A 261 46.34 11.89 69.38
CA GLN A 261 46.89 12.33 70.67
C GLN A 261 46.72 11.26 71.75
N LEU A 262 45.54 10.61 71.80
CA LEU A 262 45.31 9.44 72.67
C LEU A 262 46.20 8.27 72.29
N ALA A 263 46.39 7.97 71.00
CA ALA A 263 47.28 6.91 70.52
C ALA A 263 48.75 7.19 70.86
N PHE A 264 49.18 8.45 70.78
CA PHE A 264 50.53 8.85 71.21
C PHE A 264 50.70 8.69 72.73
N LEU A 265 49.67 9.00 73.52
CA LEU A 265 49.64 8.74 74.95
C LEU A 265 49.68 7.24 75.27
N THR A 266 48.87 6.42 74.58
CA THR A 266 48.87 4.97 74.71
C THR A 266 50.23 4.38 74.34
N ARG A 267 50.93 4.93 73.33
CA ARG A 267 52.31 4.53 72.96
C ARG A 267 53.34 4.89 74.04
N ARG A 268 53.15 6.00 74.76
CA ARG A 268 53.96 6.33 75.95
C ARG A 268 53.68 5.38 77.11
N ILE A 269 52.40 5.05 77.35
CA ILE A 269 51.98 4.08 78.37
C ILE A 269 52.56 2.68 78.04
N SER A 270 52.55 2.26 76.77
CA SER A 270 53.16 0.99 76.33
C SER A 270 54.69 0.98 76.43
N MET A 271 55.33 2.15 76.49
CA MET A 271 56.77 2.29 76.73
C MET A 271 57.11 2.37 78.23
N GLY A 272 56.15 2.13 79.12
CA GLY A 272 56.36 2.01 80.57
C GLY A 272 56.10 3.28 81.39
N ASP A 273 55.68 4.37 80.76
CA ASP A 273 55.38 5.64 81.44
C ASP A 273 53.94 5.64 82.02
N THR A 274 53.77 5.05 83.21
CA THR A 274 52.47 4.88 83.89
C THR A 274 51.94 6.14 84.57
N ARG A 275 52.67 7.27 84.49
CA ARG A 275 52.30 8.55 85.11
C ARG A 275 51.65 9.54 84.15
N ALA A 276 51.72 9.29 82.84
CA ALA A 276 51.05 10.14 81.86
C ALA A 276 49.52 9.96 81.93
N ARG A 277 48.77 11.06 81.87
CA ARG A 277 47.29 11.07 81.89
C ARG A 277 46.74 11.93 80.76
N ALA A 278 45.61 11.54 80.17
CA ALA A 278 44.93 12.26 79.11
C ALA A 278 44.12 13.43 79.70
N GLN A 279 44.15 14.61 79.06
CA GLN A 279 43.25 15.72 79.39
C GLN A 279 41.87 15.49 78.77
N ALA A 280 40.89 15.09 79.59
CA ALA A 280 39.51 14.90 79.16
C ALA A 280 38.72 16.21 79.23
N ARG A 281 38.73 17.00 78.14
CA ARG A 281 37.81 18.14 77.97
C ARG A 281 36.63 17.73 77.10
N GLY A 282 35.42 17.82 77.64
CA GLY A 282 34.17 17.51 76.94
C GLY A 282 33.36 16.39 77.61
N TYR A 283 32.19 16.10 77.03
CA TYR A 283 31.28 15.03 77.48
C TYR A 283 30.99 13.97 76.39
N ASP A 284 31.74 13.99 75.29
CA ASP A 284 31.57 13.06 74.16
C ASP A 284 32.38 11.76 74.35
N GLU A 285 32.28 10.82 73.40
CA GLU A 285 32.90 9.51 73.49
C GLU A 285 34.43 9.60 73.37
N ILE A 286 35.01 10.68 72.83
CA ILE A 286 36.47 10.91 72.92
C ILE A 286 36.84 11.26 74.36
N ALA A 287 36.03 12.08 75.05
CA ALA A 287 36.21 12.34 76.47
C ALA A 287 35.89 11.11 77.34
N LEU A 288 34.97 10.24 76.91
CA LEU A 288 34.75 8.92 77.51
C LEU A 288 35.99 8.05 77.30
N VAL A 289 36.53 7.93 76.09
CA VAL A 289 37.76 7.17 75.78
C VAL A 289 38.97 7.76 76.50
N ALA A 290 39.11 9.08 76.65
CA ALA A 290 40.17 9.68 77.44
C ALA A 290 40.05 9.32 78.93
N ARG A 291 38.83 9.28 79.47
CA ARG A 291 38.55 8.79 80.83
C ARG A 291 38.76 7.28 80.94
N SER A 292 38.39 6.50 79.93
CA SER A 292 38.61 5.05 79.86
C SER A 292 40.08 4.70 79.65
N VAL A 293 40.88 5.54 78.97
CA VAL A 293 42.33 5.39 78.85
C VAL A 293 42.99 5.72 80.19
N ASN A 294 42.51 6.73 80.92
CA ASN A 294 42.96 6.97 82.29
C ASN A 294 42.58 5.80 83.22
N ALA A 295 41.34 5.30 83.13
CA ALA A 295 40.89 4.11 83.84
C ALA A 295 41.62 2.83 83.37
N MET A 296 42.05 2.75 82.11
CA MET A 296 42.88 1.68 81.56
C MET A 296 44.31 1.80 82.08
N VAL A 297 44.88 2.99 82.29
CA VAL A 297 46.17 3.11 82.99
C VAL A 297 46.02 2.62 84.42
N ASP A 298 44.90 2.94 85.08
CA ASP A 298 44.59 2.45 86.42
C ASP A 298 44.36 0.92 86.42
N SER A 299 43.68 0.37 85.39
CA SER A 299 43.52 -1.06 85.17
C SER A 299 44.78 -1.74 84.64
N ILE A 300 45.75 -1.05 84.02
CA ILE A 300 47.06 -1.59 83.61
C ILE A 300 47.95 -1.74 84.85
N VAL A 301 47.87 -0.78 85.78
CA VAL A 301 48.48 -0.92 87.12
C VAL A 301 47.86 -2.13 87.86
N GLN A 302 46.57 -2.41 87.64
CA GLN A 302 45.86 -3.57 88.21
C GLN A 302 46.08 -4.88 87.42
N LEU A 303 46.15 -4.87 86.08
CA LEU A 303 46.39 -6.02 85.20
C LEU A 303 47.86 -6.45 85.22
N ILE A 304 48.82 -5.56 85.53
CA ILE A 304 50.21 -5.96 85.85
C ILE A 304 50.23 -6.91 87.06
N GLN A 305 49.20 -6.87 87.92
CA GLN A 305 49.02 -7.82 89.03
C GLN A 305 48.16 -9.05 88.67
N GLU A 306 47.54 -9.13 87.47
CA GLU A 306 46.52 -10.16 87.17
C GLU A 306 46.65 -10.86 85.79
N THR A 307 47.47 -10.40 84.83
CA THR A 307 47.61 -11.07 83.52
C THR A 307 48.84 -11.96 83.38
N GLN A 308 48.75 -13.18 83.90
CA GLN A 308 49.62 -14.29 83.51
C GLN A 308 48.86 -15.61 83.26
N GLY A 309 47.58 -15.54 82.84
CA GLY A 309 46.70 -16.72 82.78
C GLY A 309 45.78 -16.95 81.57
N GLN A 310 45.74 -16.11 80.53
CA GLN A 310 44.82 -16.32 79.38
C GLN A 310 45.42 -15.93 78.01
N HIS A 311 46.40 -16.68 77.51
CA HIS A 311 46.91 -16.48 76.14
C HIS A 311 47.18 -17.75 75.33
N GLU A 312 46.65 -18.91 75.73
CA GLU A 312 46.91 -20.17 75.00
C GLU A 312 45.70 -20.69 74.19
N SER A 313 44.49 -20.17 74.38
CA SER A 313 43.28 -20.73 73.76
C SER A 313 42.90 -20.13 72.39
N LEU A 314 43.47 -18.98 72.01
CA LEU A 314 43.06 -18.23 70.82
C LEU A 314 43.87 -18.57 69.56
N GLN A 315 45.15 -18.97 69.70
CA GLN A 315 46.02 -19.27 68.56
C GLN A 315 45.64 -20.58 67.84
N GLY A 316 45.28 -21.64 68.56
CA GLY A 316 44.98 -22.95 67.94
C GLY A 316 43.73 -22.97 67.05
N TRP A 317 42.76 -22.07 67.28
CA TRP A 317 41.51 -22.02 66.51
C TRP A 317 41.65 -21.24 65.20
N ILE A 318 42.52 -20.23 65.15
CA ILE A 318 42.84 -19.47 63.93
C ILE A 318 43.50 -20.39 62.90
N ASP A 319 44.40 -21.27 63.33
CA ASP A 319 45.06 -22.24 62.46
C ASP A 319 44.06 -23.28 61.90
N GLN A 320 43.09 -23.71 62.71
CA GLN A 320 42.08 -24.67 62.28
C GLN A 320 41.09 -24.08 61.24
N LEU A 321 40.58 -22.86 61.48
CA LEU A 321 39.68 -22.20 60.53
C LEU A 321 40.40 -21.81 59.23
N ALA A 322 41.68 -21.41 59.31
CA ALA A 322 42.51 -21.14 58.13
C ALA A 322 42.71 -22.40 57.27
N GLY A 323 42.86 -23.57 57.90
CA GLY A 323 42.91 -24.86 57.21
C GLY A 323 41.60 -25.21 56.48
N GLU A 324 40.45 -24.95 57.11
CA GLU A 324 39.13 -25.18 56.50
C GLU A 324 38.84 -24.23 55.33
N VAL A 325 39.24 -22.96 55.42
CA VAL A 325 39.17 -21.99 54.31
C VAL A 325 40.04 -22.42 53.13
N THR A 326 41.24 -22.94 53.38
CA THR A 326 42.16 -23.42 52.33
C THR A 326 41.54 -24.59 51.55
N ARG A 327 40.82 -25.49 52.22
CA ARG A 327 40.11 -26.60 51.58
C ARG A 327 38.94 -26.15 50.69
N ILE A 328 38.23 -25.09 51.07
CA ILE A 328 37.20 -24.47 50.21
C ILE A 328 37.85 -23.83 48.99
N GLY A 329 38.98 -23.13 49.17
CA GLY A 329 39.75 -22.56 48.06
C GLY A 329 40.25 -23.60 47.06
N ALA A 330 40.44 -24.85 47.51
CA ALA A 330 40.77 -26.00 46.67
C ALA A 330 39.53 -26.70 46.05
N GLY A 331 38.32 -26.14 46.22
CA GLY A 331 37.09 -26.65 45.62
C GLY A 331 36.28 -27.62 46.50
N ASN A 332 36.72 -27.96 47.71
CA ASN A 332 35.99 -28.87 48.58
C ASN A 332 34.89 -28.14 49.36
N LEU A 333 33.65 -28.15 48.84
CA LEU A 333 32.48 -27.56 49.47
C LEU A 333 31.72 -28.53 50.39
N ARG A 334 32.34 -29.67 50.76
CA ARG A 334 31.80 -30.61 51.75
C ARG A 334 32.24 -30.29 53.18
N VAL A 335 33.16 -29.34 53.36
CA VAL A 335 33.75 -28.99 54.66
C VAL A 335 32.72 -28.27 55.53
N GLN A 336 32.68 -28.65 56.81
CA GLN A 336 31.85 -28.00 57.83
C GLN A 336 32.68 -27.69 59.07
N ALA A 337 32.68 -26.43 59.50
CA ALA A 337 33.31 -25.99 60.73
C ALA A 337 32.50 -26.46 61.94
N ARG A 338 33.18 -26.97 62.97
CA ARG A 338 32.52 -27.44 64.21
C ARG A 338 32.01 -26.25 65.03
N VAL A 339 30.70 -26.15 65.20
CA VAL A 339 30.06 -25.11 66.02
C VAL A 339 30.18 -25.45 67.51
N THR A 340 30.63 -24.50 68.33
CA THR A 340 30.76 -24.65 69.80
C THR A 340 30.01 -23.52 70.52
N ASN A 341 29.61 -23.70 71.78
CA ASN A 341 28.91 -22.68 72.59
C ASN A 341 29.85 -21.58 73.12
N THR A 342 30.78 -21.12 72.29
CA THR A 342 31.72 -20.04 72.62
C THR A 342 31.51 -18.87 71.65
N PRO A 343 32.03 -17.66 71.94
CA PRO A 343 32.00 -16.55 70.99
C PRO A 343 32.60 -16.89 69.61
N LEU A 344 33.46 -17.91 69.55
CA LEU A 344 34.06 -18.44 68.32
C LEU A 344 33.11 -19.35 67.52
N GLY A 345 32.06 -19.89 68.13
CA GLY A 345 31.02 -20.70 67.47
C GLY A 345 30.20 -19.92 66.44
N VAL A 346 29.99 -18.62 66.65
CA VAL A 346 29.27 -17.73 65.72
C VAL A 346 30.03 -17.59 64.39
N LEU A 347 31.37 -17.64 64.44
CA LEU A 347 32.20 -17.54 63.24
C LEU A 347 32.21 -18.87 62.46
N ALA A 348 32.16 -20.02 63.14
CA ALA A 348 31.94 -21.32 62.51
C ALA A 348 30.56 -21.43 61.84
N GLU A 349 29.51 -20.86 62.45
CA GLU A 349 28.17 -20.80 61.87
C GLU A 349 28.11 -19.91 60.61
N SER A 350 28.74 -18.73 60.66
CA SER A 350 28.85 -17.81 59.51
C SER A 350 29.65 -18.43 58.35
N PHE A 351 30.70 -19.17 58.67
CA PHE A 351 31.48 -19.94 57.70
C PHE A 351 30.63 -21.02 57.01
N ASN A 352 29.92 -21.84 57.79
CA ASN A 352 29.03 -22.87 57.24
C ASN A 352 27.89 -22.28 56.38
N TYR A 353 27.38 -21.10 56.73
CA TYR A 353 26.41 -20.37 55.91
C TYR A 353 27.00 -19.97 54.54
N MET A 354 28.22 -19.43 54.53
CA MET A 354 28.95 -19.10 53.29
C MET A 354 29.16 -20.33 52.40
N VAL A 355 29.57 -21.48 52.96
CA VAL A 355 29.73 -22.73 52.19
C VAL A 355 28.41 -23.17 51.54
N ARG A 356 27.30 -23.03 52.26
CA ARG A 356 25.97 -23.38 51.76
C ARG A 356 25.54 -22.46 50.61
N GLU A 357 25.75 -21.16 50.74
CA GLU A 357 25.45 -20.18 49.68
C GLU A 357 26.34 -20.38 48.44
N LEU A 358 27.64 -20.66 48.63
CA LEU A 358 28.58 -20.99 47.54
C LEU A 358 28.18 -22.30 46.83
N SER A 359 27.82 -23.34 47.59
CA SER A 359 27.32 -24.59 47.03
C SER A 359 26.03 -24.37 46.22
N GLY A 360 25.11 -23.55 46.75
CA GLY A 360 23.88 -23.17 46.04
C GLY A 360 24.16 -22.39 44.76
N LEU A 361 25.16 -21.51 44.75
CA LEU A 361 25.60 -20.77 43.56
C LEU A 361 26.18 -21.73 42.51
N VAL A 362 27.08 -22.65 42.90
CA VAL A 362 27.68 -23.66 42.02
C VAL A 362 26.60 -24.52 41.35
N VAL A 363 25.60 -24.97 42.11
CA VAL A 363 24.45 -25.71 41.56
C VAL A 363 23.69 -24.87 40.53
N ARG A 364 23.34 -23.61 40.86
CA ARG A 364 22.64 -22.71 39.91
C ARG A 364 23.46 -22.47 38.64
N VAL A 365 24.77 -22.33 38.74
CA VAL A 365 25.66 -22.17 37.58
C VAL A 365 25.69 -23.44 36.73
N LYS A 366 25.81 -24.64 37.33
CA LYS A 366 25.73 -25.92 36.59
C LYS A 366 24.39 -26.07 35.85
N THR A 367 23.27 -25.80 36.53
CA THR A 367 21.94 -25.85 35.91
C THR A 367 21.80 -24.84 34.76
N SER A 368 22.30 -23.62 34.95
CA SER A 368 22.26 -22.58 33.91
C SER A 368 23.14 -22.96 32.70
N ALA A 369 24.35 -23.47 32.94
CA ALA A 369 25.24 -23.93 31.88
C ALA A 369 24.58 -25.06 31.05
N TYR A 370 23.95 -26.03 31.70
CA TYR A 370 23.22 -27.11 31.02
C TYR A 370 22.02 -26.59 30.21
N ALA A 371 21.24 -25.65 30.76
CA ALA A 371 20.15 -25.02 30.04
C ALA A 371 20.62 -24.24 28.80
N VAL A 372 21.74 -23.51 28.90
CA VAL A 372 22.36 -22.81 27.77
C VAL A 372 22.87 -23.81 26.74
N HIS A 373 23.53 -24.91 27.14
CA HIS A 373 24.00 -25.95 26.22
C HIS A 373 22.85 -26.53 25.37
N ARG A 374 21.75 -26.94 26.00
CA ARG A 374 20.57 -27.45 25.29
C ARG A 374 19.94 -26.41 24.37
N SER A 375 19.91 -25.14 24.80
CA SER A 375 19.43 -24.04 23.96
C SER A 375 20.31 -23.85 22.72
N THR A 376 21.63 -23.97 22.87
CA THR A 376 22.60 -23.86 21.77
C THR A 376 22.41 -24.99 20.74
N GLU A 377 22.22 -26.24 21.17
CA GLU A 377 21.89 -27.35 20.25
C GLU A 377 20.56 -27.12 19.51
N PHE A 378 19.54 -26.64 20.21
CA PHE A 378 18.24 -26.33 19.60
C PHE A 378 18.35 -25.22 18.54
N VAL A 379 19.09 -24.14 18.83
CA VAL A 379 19.33 -23.05 17.87
C VAL A 379 20.13 -23.56 16.67
N PHE A 380 21.13 -24.42 16.88
CA PHE A 380 21.88 -25.03 15.77
C PHE A 380 20.97 -25.78 14.80
N HIS A 381 20.08 -26.63 15.32
CA HIS A 381 19.11 -27.37 14.49
C HIS A 381 18.18 -26.42 13.72
N ILE A 382 17.69 -25.36 14.36
CA ILE A 382 16.86 -24.34 13.69
C ILE A 382 17.63 -23.67 12.56
N MET A 383 18.88 -23.28 12.77
CA MET A 383 19.68 -22.62 11.73
C MET A 383 19.93 -23.54 10.54
N ALA A 384 20.25 -24.81 10.77
CA ALA A 384 20.38 -25.81 9.71
C ALA A 384 19.08 -25.97 8.90
N GLN A 385 17.93 -25.95 9.58
CA GLN A 385 16.63 -26.00 8.92
C GLN A 385 16.34 -24.72 8.12
N ILE A 386 16.66 -23.53 8.65
CA ILE A 386 16.49 -22.24 7.95
C ILE A 386 17.32 -22.20 6.66
N VAL A 387 18.58 -22.65 6.71
CA VAL A 387 19.45 -22.74 5.52
C VAL A 387 18.81 -23.64 4.46
N LYS A 388 18.37 -24.84 4.85
CA LYS A 388 17.72 -25.80 3.94
C LYS A 388 16.44 -25.23 3.32
N THR A 389 15.58 -24.62 4.12
CA THR A 389 14.33 -24.02 3.64
C THR A 389 14.61 -22.84 2.71
N SER A 390 15.61 -22.02 3.02
CA SER A 390 16.02 -20.88 2.18
C SER A 390 16.55 -21.34 0.81
N ASP A 391 17.33 -22.43 0.76
CA ASP A 391 17.79 -23.02 -0.51
C ASP A 391 16.62 -23.52 -1.37
N VAL A 392 15.64 -24.18 -0.75
CA VAL A 392 14.41 -24.60 -1.45
C VAL A 392 13.62 -23.39 -1.95
N GLN A 393 13.52 -22.33 -1.14
CA GLN A 393 12.85 -21.09 -1.54
C GLN A 393 13.54 -20.44 -2.75
N LEU A 394 14.86 -20.37 -2.77
CA LEU A 394 15.62 -19.88 -3.92
C LEU A 394 15.35 -20.69 -5.20
N LYS A 395 15.24 -22.02 -5.07
CA LYS A 395 14.87 -22.88 -6.20
C LYS A 395 13.46 -22.55 -6.73
N HIS A 396 12.47 -22.44 -5.84
CA HIS A 396 11.11 -22.05 -6.22
C HIS A 396 11.07 -20.64 -6.86
N MET A 397 11.89 -19.70 -6.38
CA MET A 397 11.97 -18.37 -6.99
C MET A 397 12.52 -18.43 -8.42
N ASN A 398 13.50 -19.28 -8.69
CA ASN A 398 14.01 -19.47 -10.04
C ASN A 398 12.98 -20.15 -10.97
N GLU A 399 12.24 -21.13 -10.48
CA GLU A 399 11.14 -21.76 -11.23
C GLU A 399 10.02 -20.75 -11.53
N ALA A 400 9.60 -19.97 -10.53
CA ALA A 400 8.61 -18.91 -10.71
C ALA A 400 9.07 -17.86 -11.74
N LYS A 401 10.36 -17.50 -11.75
CA LYS A 401 10.92 -16.59 -12.76
C LYS A 401 10.78 -17.13 -14.18
N ILE A 402 11.07 -18.43 -14.40
CA ILE A 402 10.94 -19.06 -15.72
C ILE A 402 9.48 -19.06 -16.17
N GLU A 403 8.55 -19.40 -15.28
CA GLU A 403 7.11 -19.37 -15.60
C GLU A 403 6.62 -17.96 -15.93
N LEU A 404 7.02 -16.94 -15.16
CA LEU A 404 6.69 -15.54 -15.44
C LEU A 404 7.18 -15.09 -16.81
N GLN A 405 8.40 -15.47 -17.21
CA GLN A 405 8.91 -15.17 -18.55
C GLN A 405 8.09 -15.85 -19.65
N ALA A 406 7.69 -17.11 -19.45
CA ALA A 406 6.83 -17.83 -20.37
C ALA A 406 5.44 -17.17 -20.48
N MET A 407 4.85 -16.76 -19.35
CA MET A 407 3.58 -16.04 -19.31
C MET A 407 3.68 -14.66 -19.99
N ALA A 408 4.76 -13.91 -19.76
CA ALA A 408 5.00 -12.62 -20.41
C ALA A 408 5.17 -12.75 -21.94
N LYS A 409 5.79 -13.85 -22.41
CA LYS A 409 5.85 -14.16 -23.84
C LYS A 409 4.46 -14.47 -24.40
N SER A 410 3.68 -15.29 -23.69
CA SER A 410 2.31 -15.65 -24.09
C SER A 410 1.40 -14.42 -24.18
N SER A 411 1.44 -13.55 -23.16
CA SER A 411 0.62 -12.33 -23.13
C SER A 411 0.99 -11.34 -24.24
N ARG A 412 2.29 -11.18 -24.58
CA ARG A 412 2.71 -10.43 -25.78
C ARG A 412 2.14 -11.02 -27.07
N GLN A 413 2.11 -12.35 -27.18
CA GLN A 413 1.51 -13.02 -28.33
C GLN A 413 0.00 -12.81 -28.41
N VAL A 414 -0.70 -12.79 -27.27
CA VAL A 414 -2.14 -12.47 -27.21
C VAL A 414 -2.38 -11.02 -27.64
N ALA A 415 -1.61 -10.06 -27.14
CA ALA A 415 -1.72 -8.65 -27.53
C ALA A 415 -1.50 -8.46 -29.05
N GLY A 416 -0.43 -9.06 -29.60
CA GLY A 416 -0.16 -8.97 -31.04
C GLY A 416 -1.25 -9.64 -31.91
N ARG A 417 -1.84 -10.76 -31.44
CA ARG A 417 -2.97 -11.38 -32.13
C ARG A 417 -4.23 -10.52 -32.08
N ALA A 418 -4.50 -9.88 -30.94
CA ALA A 418 -5.62 -8.96 -30.80
C ALA A 418 -5.47 -7.76 -31.76
N ASP A 419 -4.26 -7.22 -31.91
CA ASP A 419 -4.00 -6.12 -32.86
C ASP A 419 -4.27 -6.52 -34.33
N MET A 420 -3.81 -7.72 -34.74
CA MET A 420 -4.12 -8.25 -36.07
C MET A 420 -5.62 -8.49 -36.27
N LEU A 421 -6.32 -9.01 -35.26
CA LEU A 421 -7.77 -9.22 -35.27
C LEU A 421 -8.54 -7.89 -35.37
N SER A 422 -8.06 -6.85 -34.70
CA SER A 422 -8.63 -5.50 -34.77
C SER A 422 -8.55 -4.95 -36.18
N THR A 423 -7.38 -5.10 -36.83
CA THR A 423 -7.19 -4.70 -38.23
C THR A 423 -8.11 -5.49 -39.16
N ALA A 424 -8.23 -6.81 -38.99
CA ALA A 424 -9.14 -7.64 -39.79
C ALA A 424 -10.61 -7.23 -39.60
N ALA A 425 -11.05 -6.94 -38.37
CA ALA A 425 -12.41 -6.47 -38.10
C ALA A 425 -12.69 -5.13 -38.79
N GLN A 426 -11.73 -4.20 -38.80
CA GLN A 426 -11.84 -2.92 -39.52
C GLN A 426 -11.97 -3.14 -41.05
N GLU A 427 -11.21 -4.07 -41.63
CA GLU A 427 -11.33 -4.42 -43.05
C GLU A 427 -12.70 -5.04 -43.36
N GLU A 428 -13.19 -5.95 -42.53
CA GLU A 428 -14.51 -6.57 -42.69
C GLU A 428 -15.65 -5.54 -42.60
N GLN A 429 -15.57 -4.57 -41.67
CA GLN A 429 -16.51 -3.46 -41.61
C GLN A 429 -16.58 -2.68 -42.93
N GLN A 430 -15.44 -2.44 -43.58
CA GLN A 430 -15.41 -1.76 -44.89
C GLN A 430 -16.02 -2.62 -46.01
N ILE A 431 -15.80 -3.94 -45.98
CA ILE A 431 -16.39 -4.88 -46.95
C ILE A 431 -17.92 -4.90 -46.80
N ILE A 432 -18.43 -5.03 -45.57
CA ILE A 432 -19.87 -5.08 -45.31
C ILE A 432 -20.54 -3.75 -45.61
N ARG A 433 -19.90 -2.62 -45.28
CA ARG A 433 -20.40 -1.30 -45.65
C ARG A 433 -20.58 -1.18 -47.17
N ARG A 434 -19.61 -1.66 -47.95
CA ARG A 434 -19.73 -1.72 -49.42
C ARG A 434 -20.84 -2.68 -49.87
N GLY A 435 -20.96 -3.85 -49.22
CA GLY A 435 -22.04 -4.81 -49.46
C GLY A 435 -23.43 -4.22 -49.24
N ARG A 436 -23.64 -3.49 -48.13
CA ARG A 436 -24.89 -2.82 -47.81
C ARG A 436 -25.27 -1.75 -48.85
N ILE A 437 -24.28 -0.98 -49.31
CA ILE A 437 -24.49 -0.01 -50.40
C ILE A 437 -24.92 -0.73 -51.69
N ALA A 438 -24.29 -1.86 -52.02
CA ALA A 438 -24.64 -2.64 -53.21
C ALA A 438 -26.06 -3.22 -53.13
N VAL A 439 -26.45 -3.80 -51.99
CA VAL A 439 -27.81 -4.32 -51.76
C VAL A 439 -28.86 -3.20 -51.81
N LYS A 440 -28.56 -2.03 -51.23
CA LYS A 440 -29.44 -0.86 -51.31
C LYS A 440 -29.66 -0.42 -52.76
N LYS A 441 -28.59 -0.30 -53.55
CA LYS A 441 -28.68 0.04 -54.98
C LYS A 441 -29.46 -1.01 -55.78
N ALA A 442 -29.28 -2.30 -55.47
CA ALA A 442 -30.03 -3.39 -56.11
C ALA A 442 -31.53 -3.33 -55.76
N THR A 443 -31.86 -2.98 -54.51
CA THR A 443 -33.25 -2.78 -54.06
C THR A 443 -33.91 -1.61 -54.82
N GLU A 444 -33.22 -0.48 -54.92
CA GLU A 444 -33.67 0.69 -55.70
C GLU A 444 -33.89 0.32 -57.18
N ALA A 445 -32.96 -0.43 -57.79
CA ALA A 445 -33.10 -0.90 -59.17
C ALA A 445 -34.31 -1.83 -59.38
N MET A 446 -34.58 -2.74 -58.43
CA MET A 446 -35.77 -3.62 -58.47
C MET A 446 -37.08 -2.82 -58.35
N GLN A 447 -37.11 -1.79 -57.51
CA GLN A 447 -38.27 -0.89 -57.41
C GLN A 447 -38.50 -0.11 -58.72
N HIS A 448 -37.42 0.37 -59.35
CA HIS A 448 -37.51 0.99 -60.67
C HIS A 448 -38.00 0.02 -61.75
N MET A 449 -37.53 -1.23 -61.75
CA MET A 449 -38.02 -2.26 -62.67
C MET A 449 -39.50 -2.55 -62.45
N HIS A 450 -39.94 -2.69 -61.20
CA HIS A 450 -41.35 -2.89 -60.86
C HIS A 450 -42.22 -1.74 -61.41
N LYS A 451 -41.81 -0.48 -61.23
CA LYS A 451 -42.50 0.68 -61.81
C LYS A 451 -42.54 0.64 -63.34
N ASN A 452 -41.42 0.31 -64.00
CA ASN A 452 -41.36 0.18 -65.46
C ASN A 452 -42.28 -0.93 -65.98
N MET A 453 -42.42 -2.04 -65.25
CA MET A 453 -43.36 -3.12 -65.59
C MET A 453 -44.81 -2.65 -65.49
N GLN A 454 -45.16 -1.88 -64.45
CA GLN A 454 -46.50 -1.29 -64.32
C GLN A 454 -46.83 -0.32 -65.46
N GLU A 455 -45.89 0.56 -65.82
CA GLU A 455 -46.07 1.47 -66.96
C GLU A 455 -46.22 0.72 -68.28
N THR A 456 -45.43 -0.34 -68.48
CA THR A 456 -45.49 -1.19 -69.69
C THR A 456 -46.80 -1.95 -69.76
N SER A 457 -47.26 -2.51 -68.64
CA SER A 457 -48.58 -3.16 -68.51
C SER A 457 -49.70 -2.20 -68.94
N GLY A 458 -49.66 -0.94 -68.49
CA GLY A 458 -50.62 0.08 -68.90
C GLY A 458 -50.61 0.39 -70.40
N LYS A 459 -49.42 0.41 -71.04
CA LYS A 459 -49.29 0.61 -72.49
C LYS A 459 -49.80 -0.59 -73.30
N VAL A 460 -49.49 -1.81 -72.87
CA VAL A 460 -49.96 -3.05 -73.50
C VAL A 460 -51.48 -3.17 -73.40
N LYS A 461 -52.08 -2.80 -72.26
CA LYS A 461 -53.53 -2.74 -72.10
C LYS A 461 -54.19 -1.76 -73.07
N LYS A 462 -53.62 -0.56 -73.23
CA LYS A 462 -54.12 0.41 -74.23
C LYS A 462 -53.97 -0.10 -75.67
N LEU A 463 -52.94 -0.90 -75.97
CA LEU A 463 -52.77 -1.51 -77.28
C LEU A 463 -53.79 -2.63 -77.52
N ASP A 464 -54.15 -3.42 -76.51
CA ASP A 464 -55.25 -4.39 -76.58
C ASP A 464 -56.58 -3.69 -76.90
N GLU A 465 -56.90 -2.62 -76.16
CA GLU A 465 -58.09 -1.80 -76.37
C GLU A 465 -58.15 -1.26 -77.80
N ARG A 466 -57.07 -0.64 -78.30
CA ARG A 466 -57.03 -0.13 -79.68
C ARG A 466 -57.08 -1.23 -80.75
N SER A 467 -56.51 -2.39 -80.49
CA SER A 467 -56.58 -3.52 -81.43
C SER A 467 -58.00 -4.08 -81.52
N ARG A 468 -58.74 -4.06 -80.40
CA ARG A 468 -60.17 -4.38 -80.37
C ARG A 468 -61.00 -3.37 -81.18
N ASP A 469 -60.74 -2.07 -81.01
CA ASP A 469 -61.41 -1.02 -81.78
C ASP A 469 -61.18 -1.18 -83.30
N ILE A 470 -59.95 -1.50 -83.71
CA ILE A 470 -59.63 -1.75 -85.13
C ILE A 470 -60.40 -2.98 -85.64
N ASN A 471 -60.47 -4.06 -84.86
CA ASN A 471 -61.21 -5.25 -85.25
C ASN A 471 -62.71 -4.97 -85.46
N GLU A 472 -63.30 -4.11 -84.62
CA GLU A 472 -64.69 -3.67 -84.78
C GLU A 472 -64.88 -2.85 -86.08
N ILE A 473 -63.93 -1.95 -86.40
CA ILE A 473 -63.93 -1.20 -87.66
C ILE A 473 -63.81 -2.14 -88.87
N LEU A 474 -62.97 -3.17 -88.79
CA LEU A 474 -62.82 -4.16 -89.86
C LEU A 474 -64.11 -4.93 -90.11
N HIS A 475 -64.84 -5.33 -89.07
CA HIS A 475 -66.17 -5.92 -89.22
C HIS A 475 -67.15 -5.00 -89.94
N VAL A 476 -67.16 -3.70 -89.63
CA VAL A 476 -67.98 -2.72 -90.34
C VAL A 476 -67.56 -2.59 -91.81
N LEU A 477 -66.26 -2.54 -92.09
CA LEU A 477 -65.73 -2.47 -93.47
C LEU A 477 -66.03 -3.73 -94.28
N ALA A 478 -65.95 -4.91 -93.67
CA ALA A 478 -66.34 -6.17 -94.30
C ALA A 478 -67.82 -6.14 -94.71
N ASN A 479 -68.69 -5.64 -93.82
CA ASN A 479 -70.11 -5.46 -94.10
C ASN A 479 -70.35 -4.45 -95.23
N ILE A 480 -69.66 -3.30 -95.23
CA ILE A 480 -69.76 -2.29 -96.31
C ILE A 480 -69.28 -2.87 -97.65
N ALA A 481 -68.17 -3.60 -97.66
CA ALA A 481 -67.65 -4.23 -98.86
C ALA A 481 -68.62 -5.29 -99.40
N GLN A 482 -69.22 -6.11 -98.52
CA GLN A 482 -70.25 -7.07 -98.88
C GLN A 482 -71.51 -6.39 -99.44
N GLN A 483 -71.97 -5.30 -98.80
CA GLN A 483 -73.13 -4.54 -99.25
C GLN A 483 -72.87 -3.86 -100.60
N THR A 484 -71.65 -3.32 -100.80
CA THR A 484 -71.23 -2.70 -102.05
C THR A 484 -71.13 -3.73 -103.17
N ASN A 485 -70.61 -4.93 -102.89
CA ASN A 485 -70.58 -6.06 -103.82
C ASN A 485 -71.99 -6.46 -104.26
N PHE A 486 -72.93 -6.52 -103.31
CA PHE A 486 -74.35 -6.81 -103.59
C PHE A 486 -75.01 -5.72 -104.44
N LEU A 487 -74.84 -4.44 -104.09
CA LEU A 487 -75.39 -3.31 -104.84
C LEU A 487 -74.81 -3.23 -106.27
N ALA A 488 -73.52 -3.51 -106.42
CA ALA A 488 -72.84 -3.55 -107.71
C ALA A 488 -73.36 -4.71 -108.59
N HIS A 489 -73.57 -5.89 -108.00
CA HIS A 489 -74.17 -7.03 -108.69
C HIS A 489 -75.60 -6.72 -109.17
N GLU A 490 -76.41 -6.07 -108.32
CA GLU A 490 -77.75 -5.64 -108.70
C GLU A 490 -77.72 -4.62 -109.85
N ALA A 491 -76.76 -3.69 -109.82
CA ALA A 491 -76.54 -2.73 -110.90
C ALA A 491 -76.06 -3.38 -112.22
N VAL A 492 -75.19 -4.42 -112.17
CA VAL A 492 -74.81 -5.21 -113.35
C VAL A 492 -76.04 -5.91 -113.96
N SER A 493 -76.90 -6.49 -113.11
CA SER A 493 -78.15 -7.15 -113.51
C SER A 493 -79.12 -6.17 -114.16
N GLN A 494 -79.36 -5.01 -113.55
CA GLN A 494 -80.21 -3.96 -114.11
C GLN A 494 -79.64 -3.35 -115.40
N ALA A 495 -78.32 -3.20 -115.51
CA ALA A 495 -77.68 -2.74 -116.73
C ALA A 495 -77.82 -3.75 -117.89
N ALA A 496 -77.94 -5.05 -117.59
CA ALA A 496 -78.24 -6.08 -118.60
C ALA A 496 -79.70 -6.01 -119.08
N ILE A 497 -80.64 -5.55 -118.25
CA ILE A 497 -82.06 -5.38 -118.59
C ILE A 497 -82.29 -4.23 -119.60
N VAL A 498 -81.45 -3.17 -119.54
CA VAL A 498 -81.57 -1.98 -120.40
C VAL A 498 -80.96 -2.17 -121.81
N GLY A 499 -80.30 -3.30 -122.09
CA GLY A 499 -79.76 -3.63 -123.41
C GLY A 499 -78.58 -2.75 -123.85
N ASP A 500 -78.53 -2.34 -125.12
CA ASP A 500 -77.36 -1.65 -125.72
C ASP A 500 -76.98 -0.33 -125.02
N ASN A 501 -77.95 0.37 -124.40
CA ASN A 501 -77.70 1.63 -123.66
C ASN A 501 -77.09 1.40 -122.26
N GLY A 502 -77.12 0.17 -121.73
CA GLY A 502 -76.64 -0.18 -120.39
C GLY A 502 -75.17 -0.65 -120.34
N LYS A 503 -74.52 -0.85 -121.49
CA LYS A 503 -73.16 -1.43 -121.58
C LYS A 503 -72.10 -0.67 -120.77
N GLY A 504 -72.13 0.66 -120.80
CA GLY A 504 -71.20 1.50 -120.02
C GLY A 504 -71.43 1.41 -118.51
N PHE A 505 -72.69 1.40 -118.06
CA PHE A 505 -73.06 1.25 -116.65
C PHE A 505 -72.75 -0.16 -116.13
N SER A 506 -72.97 -1.20 -116.94
CA SER A 506 -72.62 -2.60 -116.61
C SER A 506 -71.11 -2.75 -116.38
N ALA A 507 -70.28 -2.14 -117.22
CA ALA A 507 -68.83 -2.17 -117.06
C ALA A 507 -68.37 -1.50 -115.75
N VAL A 508 -68.90 -0.31 -115.43
CA VAL A 508 -68.58 0.39 -114.17
C VAL A 508 -69.06 -0.40 -112.95
N ALA A 509 -70.27 -0.97 -113.00
CA ALA A 509 -70.80 -1.78 -111.91
C ALA A 509 -69.98 -3.07 -111.70
N ALA A 510 -69.53 -3.72 -112.77
CA ALA A 510 -68.63 -4.88 -112.69
C ALA A 510 -67.26 -4.51 -112.09
N ASP A 511 -66.73 -3.32 -112.39
CA ASP A 511 -65.49 -2.84 -111.76
C ASP A 511 -65.68 -2.47 -110.28
N ILE A 512 -66.83 -1.91 -109.88
CA ILE A 512 -67.18 -1.71 -108.46
C ILE A 512 -67.30 -3.07 -107.75
N GLN A 513 -67.90 -4.07 -108.39
CA GLN A 513 -68.03 -5.41 -107.84
C GLN A 513 -66.65 -6.05 -107.59
N ARG A 514 -65.74 -5.98 -108.58
CA ARG A 514 -64.34 -6.45 -108.43
C ARG A 514 -63.60 -5.68 -107.34
N LEU A 515 -63.81 -4.37 -107.24
CA LEU A 515 -63.20 -3.55 -106.20
C LEU A 515 -63.71 -3.96 -104.81
N ALA A 516 -65.01 -4.17 -104.66
CA ALA A 516 -65.63 -4.59 -103.41
C ALA A 516 -65.14 -5.99 -102.96
N GLU A 517 -65.01 -6.95 -103.88
CA GLU A 517 -64.42 -8.26 -103.57
C GLU A 517 -62.94 -8.14 -103.20
N ARG A 518 -62.18 -7.26 -103.88
CA ARG A 518 -60.78 -6.98 -103.52
C ARG A 518 -60.67 -6.33 -102.14
N VAL A 519 -61.54 -5.38 -101.81
CA VAL A 519 -61.61 -4.74 -100.47
C VAL A 519 -61.95 -5.79 -99.41
N LYS A 520 -62.91 -6.68 -99.67
CA LYS A 520 -63.26 -7.78 -98.75
C LYS A 520 -62.07 -8.70 -98.48
N GLY A 521 -61.31 -9.07 -99.51
CA GLY A 521 -60.07 -9.85 -99.36
C GLY A 521 -59.00 -9.12 -98.55
N GLN A 522 -58.84 -7.81 -98.75
CA GLN A 522 -57.91 -6.98 -97.96
C GLN A 522 -58.34 -6.85 -96.50
N VAL A 523 -59.63 -6.63 -96.22
CA VAL A 523 -60.17 -6.56 -94.85
C VAL A 523 -59.88 -7.86 -94.10
N ARG A 524 -60.12 -9.02 -94.73
CA ARG A 524 -59.78 -10.33 -94.14
C ARG A 524 -58.29 -10.48 -93.82
N SER A 525 -57.43 -10.02 -94.72
CA SER A 525 -55.98 -10.07 -94.50
C SER A 525 -55.55 -9.15 -93.33
N ILE A 526 -56.21 -8.00 -93.14
CA ILE A 526 -55.96 -7.12 -92.00
C ILE A 526 -56.54 -7.71 -90.71
N GLU A 527 -57.71 -8.37 -90.75
CA GLU A 527 -58.28 -9.10 -89.60
C GLU A 527 -57.28 -10.15 -89.08
N GLU A 528 -56.70 -10.98 -89.96
CA GLU A 528 -55.68 -11.98 -89.58
C GLU A 528 -54.44 -11.33 -88.91
N ILE A 529 -54.00 -10.17 -89.39
CA ILE A 529 -52.89 -9.41 -88.77
C ILE A 529 -53.29 -8.89 -87.40
N VAL A 530 -54.49 -8.32 -87.25
CA VAL A 530 -54.98 -7.78 -85.97
C VAL A 530 -55.16 -8.89 -84.94
N ASP A 531 -55.68 -10.05 -85.33
CA ASP A 531 -55.78 -11.21 -84.45
C ASP A 531 -54.41 -11.69 -83.97
N THR A 532 -53.42 -11.75 -84.88
CA THR A 532 -52.03 -12.09 -84.53
C THR A 532 -51.44 -11.07 -83.55
N VAL A 533 -51.70 -9.77 -83.76
CA VAL A 533 -51.26 -8.71 -82.84
C VAL A 533 -51.90 -8.86 -81.46
N ARG A 534 -53.20 -9.16 -81.39
CA ARG A 534 -53.92 -9.37 -80.12
C ARG A 534 -53.40 -10.59 -79.37
N GLU A 535 -53.13 -11.69 -80.06
CA GLU A 535 -52.49 -12.86 -79.45
C GLU A 535 -51.13 -12.48 -78.84
N GLY A 536 -50.30 -11.74 -79.58
CA GLY A 536 -49.01 -11.23 -79.08
C GLY A 536 -49.15 -10.29 -77.88
N VAL A 537 -50.17 -9.44 -77.87
CA VAL A 537 -50.50 -8.56 -76.73
C VAL A 537 -50.89 -9.36 -75.49
N GLN A 538 -51.71 -10.41 -75.64
CA GLN A 538 -52.11 -11.29 -74.54
C GLN A 538 -50.90 -12.03 -73.95
N GLN A 539 -50.04 -12.60 -74.80
CA GLN A 539 -48.80 -13.26 -74.37
C GLN A 539 -47.86 -12.29 -73.65
N THR A 540 -47.71 -11.07 -74.18
CA THR A 540 -46.89 -10.02 -73.56
C THR A 540 -47.44 -9.60 -72.20
N SER A 541 -48.77 -9.49 -72.06
CA SER A 541 -49.44 -9.16 -70.79
C SER A 541 -49.13 -10.20 -69.70
N VAL A 542 -49.22 -11.50 -70.03
CA VAL A 542 -48.85 -12.58 -69.11
C VAL A 542 -47.37 -12.49 -68.71
N ALA A 543 -46.47 -12.24 -69.68
CA ALA A 543 -45.05 -12.10 -69.39
C ALA A 543 -44.74 -10.93 -68.45
N ILE A 544 -45.44 -9.79 -68.59
CA ILE A 544 -45.29 -8.62 -67.72
C ILE A 544 -45.77 -8.94 -66.29
N LEU A 545 -46.91 -9.61 -66.11
CA LEU A 545 -47.40 -10.00 -64.78
C LEU A 545 -46.40 -10.92 -64.05
N VAL A 546 -45.81 -11.88 -64.77
CA VAL A 546 -44.77 -12.76 -64.22
C VAL A 546 -43.51 -11.95 -63.86
N ALA A 547 -43.11 -11.00 -64.72
CA ALA A 547 -41.96 -10.13 -64.44
C ALA A 547 -42.21 -9.22 -63.22
N GLU A 548 -43.42 -8.69 -63.07
CA GLU A 548 -43.82 -7.85 -61.93
C GLU A 548 -43.76 -8.64 -60.62
N GLN A 549 -44.29 -9.87 -60.60
CA GLN A 549 -44.17 -10.78 -59.46
C GLN A 549 -42.71 -11.08 -59.13
N LYS A 550 -41.88 -11.37 -60.13
CA LYS A 550 -40.45 -11.65 -59.93
C LYS A 550 -39.69 -10.44 -59.38
N CYS A 551 -40.02 -9.21 -59.80
CA CYS A 551 -39.43 -8.00 -59.22
C CYS A 551 -39.84 -7.79 -57.77
N ALA A 552 -41.10 -8.07 -57.42
CA ALA A 552 -41.58 -7.98 -56.05
C ALA A 552 -40.86 -9.00 -55.13
N VAL A 553 -40.75 -10.26 -55.57
CA VAL A 553 -39.97 -11.29 -54.85
C VAL A 553 -38.49 -10.90 -54.75
N GLY A 554 -37.90 -10.37 -55.83
CA GLY A 554 -36.52 -9.89 -55.84
C GLY A 554 -36.27 -8.76 -54.84
N THR A 555 -37.22 -7.83 -54.70
CA THR A 555 -37.16 -6.74 -53.71
C THR A 555 -37.14 -7.29 -52.29
N LEU A 556 -38.02 -8.25 -51.97
CA LEU A 556 -38.07 -8.88 -50.65
C LEU A 556 -36.77 -9.62 -50.33
N LEU A 557 -36.21 -10.36 -51.29
CA LEU A 557 -34.93 -11.06 -51.11
C LEU A 557 -33.77 -10.08 -50.85
N MET A 558 -33.75 -8.93 -51.53
CA MET A 558 -32.74 -7.89 -51.29
C MET A 558 -32.91 -7.25 -49.91
N GLN A 559 -34.14 -7.01 -49.45
CA GLN A 559 -34.39 -6.52 -48.09
C GLN A 559 -33.88 -7.51 -47.04
N ASN A 560 -34.24 -8.80 -47.16
CA ASN A 560 -33.76 -9.85 -46.25
C ASN A 560 -32.23 -9.96 -46.24
N ALA A 561 -31.59 -9.81 -47.41
CA ALA A 561 -30.12 -9.77 -47.49
C ALA A 561 -29.54 -8.53 -46.81
N GLY A 562 -30.21 -7.39 -46.90
CA GLY A 562 -29.87 -6.15 -46.19
C GLY A 562 -29.93 -6.33 -44.66
N ASP A 563 -31.01 -6.91 -44.15
CA ASP A 563 -31.20 -7.17 -42.71
C ASP A 563 -30.15 -8.15 -42.16
N ALA A 564 -29.82 -9.20 -42.94
CA ALA A 564 -28.75 -10.12 -42.60
C ALA A 564 -27.38 -9.42 -42.53
N LEU A 565 -27.08 -8.52 -43.48
CA LEU A 565 -25.84 -7.74 -43.46
C LEU A 565 -25.77 -6.77 -42.27
N GLU A 566 -26.89 -6.16 -41.87
CA GLU A 566 -26.95 -5.28 -40.69
C GLU A 566 -26.66 -6.07 -39.40
N THR A 567 -27.16 -7.31 -39.31
CA THR A 567 -26.86 -8.21 -38.18
C THR A 567 -25.37 -8.58 -38.13
N ILE A 568 -24.76 -8.88 -39.29
CA ILE A 568 -23.32 -9.16 -39.38
C ILE A 568 -22.50 -7.92 -39.00
N PHE A 569 -22.92 -6.74 -39.44
CA PHE A 569 -22.27 -5.47 -39.09
C PHE A 569 -22.22 -5.26 -37.57
N ALA A 570 -23.37 -5.41 -36.89
CA ALA A 570 -23.44 -5.32 -35.44
C ALA A 570 -22.53 -6.35 -34.74
N SER A 571 -22.52 -7.59 -35.23
CA SER A 571 -21.66 -8.65 -34.68
C SER A 571 -20.16 -8.33 -34.80
N ILE A 572 -19.72 -7.68 -35.88
CA ILE A 572 -18.31 -7.30 -36.05
C ILE A 572 -17.96 -6.10 -35.19
N GLU A 573 -18.90 -5.17 -34.99
CA GLU A 573 -18.70 -4.05 -34.06
C GLU A 573 -18.51 -4.55 -32.62
N ASP A 574 -19.29 -5.54 -32.20
CA ASP A 574 -19.12 -6.17 -30.89
C ASP A 574 -17.82 -6.98 -30.80
N GLN A 575 -17.45 -7.71 -31.86
CA GLN A 575 -16.13 -8.37 -31.92
C GLN A 575 -14.98 -7.36 -31.78
N ALA A 576 -15.05 -6.21 -32.43
CA ALA A 576 -14.02 -5.17 -32.32
C ALA A 576 -13.87 -4.65 -30.87
N LYS A 577 -14.99 -4.50 -30.14
CA LYS A 577 -14.97 -4.13 -28.71
C LYS A 577 -14.31 -5.22 -27.85
N GLU A 578 -14.67 -6.49 -28.07
CA GLU A 578 -14.07 -7.61 -27.34
C GLU A 578 -12.57 -7.74 -27.63
N ILE A 579 -12.15 -7.56 -28.88
CA ILE A 579 -10.74 -7.57 -29.27
C ILE A 579 -9.96 -6.45 -28.56
N ALA A 580 -10.53 -5.23 -28.49
CA ALA A 580 -9.92 -4.13 -27.77
C ALA A 580 -9.79 -4.43 -26.26
N SER A 581 -10.80 -5.06 -25.66
CA SER A 581 -10.77 -5.52 -24.27
C SER A 581 -9.66 -6.56 -24.06
N ILE A 582 -9.55 -7.56 -24.93
CA ILE A 582 -8.47 -8.58 -24.88
C ILE A 582 -7.10 -7.92 -24.97
N HIS A 583 -6.92 -6.96 -25.87
CA HIS A 583 -5.68 -6.22 -25.99
C HIS A 583 -5.33 -5.49 -24.68
N GLN A 584 -6.29 -4.76 -24.10
CA GLN A 584 -6.10 -4.03 -22.84
C GLN A 584 -5.78 -4.95 -21.67
N VAL A 585 -6.45 -6.11 -21.56
CA VAL A 585 -6.17 -7.12 -20.53
C VAL A 585 -4.76 -7.69 -20.71
N ALA A 586 -4.35 -8.00 -21.93
CA ALA A 586 -3.01 -8.49 -22.22
C ALA A 586 -1.94 -7.45 -21.84
N THR A 587 -2.13 -6.17 -22.19
CA THR A 587 -1.20 -5.09 -21.81
C THR A 587 -1.11 -4.92 -20.29
N ARG A 588 -2.24 -4.92 -19.57
CA ARG A 588 -2.26 -4.87 -18.10
C ARG A 588 -1.54 -6.06 -17.47
N GLN A 589 -1.71 -7.25 -18.03
CA GLN A 589 -1.05 -8.45 -17.54
C GLN A 589 0.47 -8.40 -17.73
N LEU A 590 0.97 -7.79 -18.81
CA LEU A 590 2.40 -7.53 -18.99
C LEU A 590 2.97 -6.60 -17.92
N GLN A 591 2.22 -5.57 -17.52
CA GLN A 591 2.62 -4.68 -16.42
C GLN A 591 2.65 -5.44 -15.09
N SER A 592 1.64 -6.28 -14.80
CA SER A 592 1.63 -7.13 -13.61
C SER A 592 2.83 -8.08 -13.57
N PHE A 593 3.25 -8.66 -14.69
CA PHE A 593 4.43 -9.53 -14.70
C PHE A 593 5.71 -8.80 -14.28
N SER A 594 5.88 -7.54 -14.65
CA SER A 594 7.02 -6.74 -14.19
C SER A 594 7.02 -6.56 -12.67
N VAL A 595 5.85 -6.31 -12.07
CA VAL A 595 5.70 -6.21 -10.61
C VAL A 595 6.05 -7.53 -9.92
N VAL A 596 5.54 -8.66 -10.44
CA VAL A 596 5.82 -9.99 -9.86
C VAL A 596 7.29 -10.37 -10.04
N GLU A 597 7.92 -10.00 -11.15
CA GLU A 597 9.36 -10.19 -11.36
C GLU A 597 10.19 -9.48 -10.28
N HIS A 598 9.85 -8.22 -9.95
CA HIS A 598 10.48 -7.50 -8.84
C HIS A 598 10.23 -8.17 -7.48
N MET A 599 9.04 -8.73 -7.24
CA MET A 599 8.75 -9.48 -6.01
C MET A 599 9.61 -10.75 -5.90
N VAL A 600 9.72 -11.54 -6.96
CA VAL A 600 10.58 -12.74 -7.01
C VAL A 600 12.04 -12.37 -6.75
N GLN A 601 12.51 -11.24 -7.29
CA GLN A 601 13.85 -10.75 -7.04
C GLN A 601 14.07 -10.35 -5.58
N ASN A 602 13.12 -9.62 -4.96
CA ASN A 602 13.19 -9.22 -3.56
C ASN A 602 13.13 -10.41 -2.59
N ILE A 603 12.31 -11.42 -2.90
CA ILE A 603 12.25 -12.65 -2.11
C ILE A 603 13.57 -13.42 -2.24
N SER A 604 14.16 -13.46 -3.44
CA SER A 604 15.46 -14.12 -3.66
C SER A 604 16.58 -13.44 -2.86
N SER A 605 16.66 -12.10 -2.88
CA SER A 605 17.65 -11.37 -2.08
C SER A 605 17.42 -11.55 -0.58
N SER A 606 16.16 -11.52 -0.13
CA SER A 606 15.81 -11.80 1.27
C SER A 606 16.20 -13.22 1.70
N ALA A 607 15.96 -14.23 0.86
CA ALA A 607 16.35 -15.62 1.15
C ALA A 607 17.87 -15.78 1.23
N GLN A 608 18.63 -15.09 0.36
CA GLN A 608 20.09 -15.04 0.44
C GLN A 608 20.57 -14.39 1.75
N GLN A 609 19.98 -13.27 2.14
CA GLN A 609 20.30 -12.57 3.38
C GLN A 609 20.00 -13.45 4.61
N VAL A 610 18.85 -14.14 4.62
CA VAL A 610 18.49 -15.07 5.71
C VAL A 610 19.49 -16.22 5.79
N ASN A 611 19.95 -16.75 4.66
CA ASN A 611 20.96 -17.81 4.61
C ASN A 611 22.30 -17.32 5.19
N GLU A 612 22.73 -16.11 4.85
CA GLU A 612 23.93 -15.48 5.42
C GLU A 612 23.81 -15.25 6.93
N GLN A 613 22.67 -14.72 7.39
CA GLN A 613 22.39 -14.52 8.81
C GLN A 613 22.34 -15.84 9.58
N ALA A 614 21.73 -16.88 9.02
CA ALA A 614 21.69 -18.20 9.64
C ALA A 614 23.09 -18.80 9.80
N ARG A 615 23.95 -18.67 8.78
CA ARG A 615 25.37 -19.08 8.86
C ARG A 615 26.13 -18.29 9.92
N GLY A 616 25.92 -16.97 10.01
CA GLY A 616 26.50 -16.14 11.06
C GLY A 616 26.03 -16.54 12.47
N ALA A 617 24.75 -16.87 12.62
CA ALA A 617 24.20 -17.37 13.88
C ALA A 617 24.80 -18.71 14.27
N THR A 618 24.99 -19.65 13.33
CA THR A 618 25.69 -20.91 13.58
C THR A 618 27.09 -20.69 14.15
N TRP A 619 27.83 -19.71 13.64
CA TRP A 619 29.16 -19.39 14.17
C TRP A 619 29.12 -18.89 15.63
N ASN A 620 28.14 -18.03 15.96
CA ASN A 620 27.95 -17.56 17.34
C ASN A 620 27.52 -18.70 18.29
N VAL A 621 26.69 -19.62 17.81
CA VAL A 621 26.25 -20.81 18.53
C VAL A 621 27.43 -21.74 18.83
N GLU A 622 28.33 -21.96 17.87
CA GLU A 622 29.57 -22.71 18.09
C GLU A 622 30.48 -22.05 19.14
N ALA A 623 30.61 -20.73 19.11
CA ALA A 623 31.39 -19.99 20.10
C ALA A 623 30.77 -20.10 21.51
N LEU A 624 29.44 -20.00 21.62
CA LEU A 624 28.72 -20.18 22.88
C LEU A 624 28.86 -21.61 23.42
N ALA A 625 28.79 -22.63 22.56
CA ALA A 625 28.99 -24.01 22.96
C ALA A 625 30.35 -24.20 23.66
N ARG A 626 31.43 -23.64 23.08
CA ARG A 626 32.78 -23.70 23.67
C ARG A 626 32.87 -22.97 25.01
N LEU A 627 32.23 -21.81 25.14
CA LEU A 627 32.20 -21.05 26.40
C LEU A 627 31.45 -21.80 27.50
N VAL A 628 30.32 -22.43 27.16
CA VAL A 628 29.54 -23.23 28.10
C VAL A 628 30.31 -24.48 28.53
N GLU A 629 31.04 -25.12 27.62
CA GLU A 629 31.92 -26.25 27.93
C GLU A 629 33.07 -25.83 28.87
N ALA A 630 33.70 -24.68 28.61
CA ALA A 630 34.71 -24.13 29.53
C ALA A 630 34.13 -23.79 30.91
N LEU A 631 32.92 -23.21 30.96
CA LEU A 631 32.22 -22.93 32.20
C LEU A 631 31.89 -24.22 32.96
N HIS A 632 31.41 -25.25 32.25
CA HIS A 632 31.12 -26.56 32.83
C HIS A 632 32.36 -27.15 33.52
N ASN A 633 33.49 -27.19 32.80
CA ASN A 633 34.76 -27.70 33.33
C ASN A 633 35.25 -26.89 34.54
N SER A 634 35.08 -25.56 34.53
CA SER A 634 35.50 -24.69 35.66
C SER A 634 34.70 -24.92 36.94
N VAL A 635 33.44 -25.36 36.82
CA VAL A 635 32.52 -25.58 37.94
C VAL A 635 32.52 -27.04 38.40
N GLU A 636 33.09 -27.95 37.59
CA GLU A 636 33.26 -29.36 37.92
C GLU A 636 34.27 -29.60 39.05
N VAL A 637 35.27 -28.72 39.20
CA VAL A 637 36.29 -28.76 40.26
C VAL A 637 35.69 -28.66 41.68
N PHE A 638 34.47 -28.14 41.83
CA PHE A 638 33.83 -27.99 43.14
C PHE A 638 33.12 -29.28 43.60
N GLU A 639 33.63 -29.89 44.68
CA GLU A 639 33.05 -31.08 45.32
C GLU A 639 31.84 -30.70 46.18
N LEU A 640 30.64 -31.11 45.76
CA LEU A 640 29.38 -30.82 46.46
C LEU A 640 29.04 -31.89 47.51
N SER A 641 28.39 -31.50 48.61
CA SER A 641 27.85 -32.43 49.62
C SER A 641 26.86 -33.43 49.01
N GLU A 642 26.72 -34.63 49.58
CA GLU A 642 25.85 -35.69 49.03
C GLU A 642 24.39 -35.26 48.83
N GLU A 643 23.87 -34.36 49.68
CA GLU A 643 22.52 -33.80 49.56
C GLU A 643 22.37 -32.86 48.35
N ASN A 644 23.37 -32.02 48.08
CA ASN A 644 23.40 -31.13 46.93
C ASN A 644 23.77 -31.87 45.63
N ALA A 645 24.58 -32.93 45.72
CA ALA A 645 24.87 -33.83 44.61
C ALA A 645 23.62 -34.60 44.17
N ARG A 646 22.75 -35.05 45.11
CA ARG A 646 21.46 -35.69 44.79
C ARG A 646 20.46 -34.73 44.12
N ARG A 647 20.46 -33.44 44.50
CA ARG A 647 19.66 -32.39 43.82
C ARG A 647 20.18 -32.07 42.42
N ALA A 648 21.51 -32.11 42.22
CA ALA A 648 22.11 -31.94 40.90
C ALA A 648 21.85 -33.16 39.99
N SER A 649 21.87 -34.38 40.53
CA SER A 649 21.68 -35.63 39.76
C SER A 649 20.23 -35.94 39.40
N THR A 650 19.25 -35.37 40.10
CA THR A 650 17.81 -35.50 39.77
C THR A 650 17.35 -34.53 38.67
N MET A 651 18.24 -33.66 38.20
CA MET A 651 18.00 -32.70 37.10
C MET A 651 18.67 -33.08 35.77
N HIS A 652 19.49 -34.14 35.75
CA HIS A 652 19.88 -34.85 34.53
C HIS A 652 18.76 -35.78 34.10
#